data_AF-A0A1X0R9H3-F1
#
_entry.id   AF-A0A1X0R9H3-F1
#
_cell.length_a   1.000
_cell.length_b   1.000
_cell.length_c   1.000
_cell.angle_alpha   90.00
_cell.angle_beta   90.00
_cell.angle_gamma   90.00
#
_symmetry.space_group_name_H-M   'P 1'
#
loop_
_entity.id
_entity.type
_entity.pdbx_description
1 polymer ?
#
loop_
_entity_poly.entity_id
_entity_poly.type
_entity_poly.pdbx_seq_one_letter_code
_entity_poly.pdbx_strand_id
1 'polypeptide(L)'
;RATFIIIQVYHKLLHLSSRRMALELGKLICSIYIGLFAGYGATFIRDAPFAGIYLFFYEGFKSWANEYASIHHKPVANALINLSSGVTAGIAATCITQPFDMLKTRMQLKPTIYKNLVQSARKVYMPNLDFCSFSFSFAMSNKVLIIVASSTKGNQVEIDIKSIYDPRYLKYRGVPKGLLPISGKPALSWLYEDLKGLFEKVFVVTDAYNEGVFQDVAFVKRVKLLEQDVVVTFPSVLWDSDLNNELFRASSFTLYTSDTNIPIAYGLDCEDIAHLEKLDKWNPKTTIPVSNGRLMAYTNPNISFQEYLDHWQDCLRDRLRIENNHLQTNPIHQRAYARVGLMGNPSDGFFGKTMSLLISNFWAEVTLIPNRPEDLETITILPNPVSDPHSFLSMACLAGVSEIDGYETGDRLLQACCKVFYRHCQAQKIPINTEQGFTVLFETNIPRQVGLAGSSAIITALWKALMVFYGVTEKQIPLELQASLVLKVEQDELGIAAGLQDRVIQSFGGLVYMDFNKEHMEKHGYGKYERLNVSLLPKLWLAYVADPEDSGKVHSTVKQRFLNGDQEIIKAMQKFASFTDQARHALETHNHQSFAQLMSANFDLRRQVYGDAVVGAPNLRMIELARQHNCAAKFPGSGGAVIGMWNGQDKSTEEKDLLNLRFALEREGFVFMILSPKVYE
;
A
#
# COMPACT_ATOMS: atom_id res chain seq x y z
N ARG A 1 -1.50 42.22 -37.51
CA ARG A 1 -2.36 41.71 -36.41
C ARG A 1 -1.84 40.38 -35.85
N ALA A 2 -1.59 39.35 -36.67
CA ALA A 2 -1.04 38.07 -36.22
C ALA A 2 0.32 38.20 -35.48
N THR A 3 1.25 38.99 -36.01
CA THR A 3 2.56 39.23 -35.37
C THR A 3 2.47 39.90 -34.00
N PHE A 4 1.49 40.80 -33.81
CA PHE A 4 1.28 41.48 -32.52
C PHE A 4 0.70 40.54 -31.47
N ILE A 5 -0.18 39.61 -31.88
CA ILE A 5 -0.72 38.56 -31.01
C ILE A 5 0.37 37.57 -30.61
N ILE A 6 1.24 37.17 -31.55
CA ILE A 6 2.36 36.26 -31.27
C ILE A 6 3.34 36.91 -30.28
N ILE A 7 3.67 38.18 -30.46
CA ILE A 7 4.55 38.91 -29.53
C ILE A 7 3.90 39.03 -28.14
N GLN A 8 2.60 39.33 -28.05
CA GLN A 8 1.92 39.38 -26.75
C GLN A 8 1.83 38.02 -26.05
N VAL A 9 1.59 36.94 -26.80
CA VAL A 9 1.55 35.57 -26.25
C VAL A 9 2.95 35.15 -25.79
N TYR A 10 4.00 35.42 -26.56
CA TYR A 10 5.38 35.16 -26.15
C TYR A 10 5.79 35.99 -24.94
N HIS A 11 5.44 37.27 -24.89
CA HIS A 11 5.75 38.13 -23.75
C HIS A 11 5.03 37.66 -22.47
N LYS A 12 3.79 37.17 -22.59
CA LYS A 12 3.02 36.62 -21.46
C LYS A 12 3.57 35.26 -21.01
N LEU A 13 4.00 34.41 -21.95
CA LEU A 13 4.65 33.12 -21.66
C LEU A 13 6.03 33.29 -21.00
N LEU A 14 6.84 34.26 -21.45
CA LEU A 14 8.12 34.63 -20.84
C LEU A 14 7.95 35.21 -19.42
N HIS A 15 6.91 36.02 -19.19
CA HIS A 15 6.58 36.48 -17.83
C HIS A 15 6.06 35.37 -16.91
N LEU A 16 5.32 34.41 -17.45
CA LEU A 16 4.83 33.24 -16.70
C LEU A 16 5.96 32.27 -16.36
N SER A 17 6.91 32.03 -17.27
CA SER A 17 8.05 31.14 -17.02
C SER A 17 9.04 31.75 -16.02
N SER A 18 9.36 33.04 -16.15
CA SER A 18 10.26 33.75 -15.22
C SER A 18 9.71 33.83 -13.79
N ARG A 19 8.41 34.09 -13.60
CA ARG A 19 7.80 34.08 -12.26
C ARG A 19 7.81 32.70 -11.63
N ARG A 20 7.52 31.65 -12.40
CA ARG A 20 7.53 30.26 -11.92
C ARG A 20 8.94 29.81 -11.55
N MET A 21 9.93 30.18 -12.37
CA MET A 21 11.33 29.86 -12.14
C MET A 21 11.90 30.61 -10.92
N ALA A 22 11.55 31.89 -10.73
CA ALA A 22 11.94 32.64 -9.53
C ALA A 22 11.31 32.08 -8.23
N LEU A 23 10.06 31.62 -8.29
CA LEU A 23 9.38 30.96 -7.18
C LEU A 23 10.03 29.61 -6.82
N GLU A 24 10.37 28.79 -7.81
CA GLU A 24 11.02 27.50 -7.55
C GLU A 24 12.48 27.67 -7.10
N LEU A 25 13.21 28.65 -7.64
CA LEU A 25 14.56 28.97 -7.18
C LEU A 25 14.56 29.52 -5.74
N GLY A 26 13.56 30.35 -5.39
CA GLY A 26 13.37 30.85 -4.03
C GLY A 26 13.04 29.74 -3.03
N LYS A 27 12.19 28.78 -3.41
CA LYS A 27 11.90 27.59 -2.59
C LYS A 27 13.13 26.71 -2.40
N LEU A 28 13.93 26.52 -3.45
CA LEU A 28 15.15 25.72 -3.41
C LEU A 28 16.20 26.36 -2.48
N ILE A 29 16.45 27.66 -2.62
CA ILE A 29 17.40 28.40 -1.77
C ILE A 29 16.96 28.41 -0.31
N CYS A 30 15.66 28.61 -0.05
CA CYS A 30 15.10 28.60 1.29
C CYS A 30 15.19 27.19 1.92
N SER A 31 14.93 26.14 1.14
CA SER A 31 15.08 24.74 1.57
C SER A 31 16.54 24.40 1.92
N ILE A 32 17.51 24.91 1.15
CA ILE A 32 18.94 24.70 1.41
C ILE A 32 19.37 25.46 2.68
N TYR A 33 18.96 26.73 2.84
CA TYR A 33 19.28 27.52 4.03
C TYR A 33 18.69 26.92 5.31
N ILE A 34 17.41 26.53 5.28
CA ILE A 34 16.74 25.91 6.42
C ILE A 34 17.38 24.55 6.75
N GLY A 35 17.77 23.77 5.73
CA GLY A 35 18.47 22.49 5.93
C GLY A 35 19.87 22.63 6.52
N LEU A 36 20.64 23.65 6.14
CA LEU A 36 22.02 23.86 6.62
C LEU A 36 22.08 24.30 8.09
N PHE A 37 21.08 25.07 8.56
CA PHE A 37 21.01 25.57 9.94
C PHE A 37 20.08 24.75 10.85
N ALA A 38 19.42 23.71 10.32
CA ALA A 38 18.62 22.77 11.10
C ALA A 38 19.51 21.98 12.08
N GLY A 39 19.40 22.29 13.38
CA GLY A 39 20.11 21.61 14.46
C GLY A 39 21.20 22.43 15.16
N TYR A 40 21.50 23.64 14.69
CA TYR A 40 22.47 24.54 15.35
C TYR A 40 21.98 24.97 16.75
N GLY A 41 20.69 25.31 16.89
CA GLY A 41 20.09 25.66 18.19
C GLY A 41 20.11 24.51 19.21
N ALA A 42 19.87 23.27 18.76
CA ALA A 42 19.97 22.08 19.60
C ALA A 42 21.41 21.82 20.08
N THR A 43 22.40 22.13 19.24
CA THR A 43 23.82 22.01 19.58
C THR A 43 24.23 23.03 20.63
N PHE A 44 23.82 24.29 20.49
CA PHE A 44 24.09 25.33 21.50
C PHE A 44 23.43 25.03 22.85
N ILE A 45 22.17 24.59 22.85
CA ILE A 45 21.44 24.23 24.07
C ILE A 45 22.05 23.01 24.78
N ARG A 46 22.79 22.15 24.06
CA ARG A 46 23.54 21.06 24.69
C ARG A 46 24.90 21.51 25.22
N ASP A 47 25.69 22.16 24.37
CA ASP A 47 27.11 22.39 24.66
C ASP A 47 27.31 23.49 25.71
N ALA A 48 26.44 24.51 25.76
CA ALA A 48 26.55 25.57 26.77
C ALA A 48 26.24 25.08 28.20
N PRO A 49 25.15 24.32 28.47
CA PRO A 49 24.93 23.73 29.78
C PRO A 49 25.93 22.65 30.15
N PHE A 50 26.39 21.83 29.19
CA PHE A 50 27.35 20.76 29.47
C PHE A 50 28.63 21.30 30.11
N ALA A 51 29.22 22.36 29.54
CA ALA A 51 30.43 22.97 30.06
C ALA A 51 30.24 23.56 31.47
N GLY A 52 29.10 24.23 31.71
CA GLY A 52 28.79 24.82 33.02
C GLY A 52 28.54 23.78 34.10
N ILE A 53 27.75 22.75 33.79
CA ILE A 53 27.43 21.64 34.71
C ILE A 53 28.68 20.84 35.03
N TYR A 54 29.52 20.55 34.02
CA TYR A 54 30.78 19.88 34.22
C TYR A 54 31.68 20.65 35.19
N LEU A 55 31.88 21.95 34.98
CA LEU A 55 32.70 22.78 35.88
C LEU A 55 32.13 22.85 37.29
N PHE A 56 30.81 23.00 37.44
CA PHE A 56 30.15 23.06 38.74
C PHE A 56 30.39 21.78 39.57
N PHE A 57 30.14 20.60 38.97
CA PHE A 57 30.37 19.32 39.66
C PHE A 57 31.85 19.01 39.85
N TYR A 58 32.70 19.42 38.90
CA TYR A 58 34.15 19.23 39.00
C TYR A 58 34.73 19.99 40.19
N GLU A 59 34.47 21.30 40.28
CA GLU A 59 34.98 22.14 41.38
C GLU A 59 34.31 21.78 42.71
N GLY A 60 33.01 21.46 42.71
CA GLY A 60 32.29 21.02 43.92
C GLY A 60 32.88 19.73 44.51
N PHE A 61 33.09 18.70 43.68
CA PHE A 61 33.65 17.43 44.16
C PHE A 61 35.13 17.56 44.51
N LYS A 62 35.89 18.35 43.74
CA LYS A 62 37.31 18.62 44.04
C LYS A 62 37.47 19.36 45.36
N SER A 63 36.63 20.36 45.64
CA SER A 63 36.63 21.08 46.92
C SER A 63 36.29 20.15 48.07
N TRP A 64 35.23 19.36 47.93
CA TRP A 64 34.82 18.38 48.95
C TRP A 64 35.90 17.32 49.22
N ALA A 65 36.51 16.76 48.17
CA ALA A 65 37.54 15.73 48.29
C ALA A 65 38.83 16.27 48.94
N ASN A 66 39.20 17.52 48.63
CA ASN A 66 40.34 18.20 49.28
C ASN A 66 40.05 18.50 50.76
N GLU A 67 38.83 18.96 51.08
CA GLU A 67 38.41 19.22 52.46
C GLU A 67 38.38 17.92 53.28
N TYR A 68 37.82 16.84 52.72
CA TYR A 68 37.80 15.52 53.36
C TYR A 68 39.21 14.95 53.60
N ALA A 69 40.11 15.07 52.61
CA ALA A 69 41.49 14.64 52.76
C ALA A 69 42.23 15.45 53.85
N SER A 70 41.93 16.75 53.97
CA SER A 70 42.50 17.63 55.00
C SER A 70 42.01 17.29 56.41
N ILE A 71 40.72 17.01 56.59
CA ILE A 71 40.08 16.68 57.88
C ILE A 71 40.57 15.33 58.40
N HIS A 72 40.81 14.36 57.52
CA HIS A 72 41.22 13.01 57.91
C HIS A 72 42.73 12.77 57.84
N HIS A 73 43.53 13.81 57.58
CA HIS A 73 45.00 13.75 57.45
C HIS A 73 45.51 12.62 56.52
N LYS A 74 44.73 12.25 55.50
CA LYS A 74 45.13 11.22 54.54
C LYS A 74 45.75 11.89 53.31
N PRO A 75 47.03 11.61 52.98
CA PRO A 75 47.66 12.18 51.79
C PRO A 75 47.10 11.48 50.53
N VAL A 76 46.01 12.00 49.99
CA VAL A 76 45.46 11.53 48.71
C VAL A 76 46.18 12.29 47.59
N ALA A 77 46.71 11.56 46.60
CA ALA A 77 47.42 12.19 45.49
C ALA A 77 46.49 13.15 44.73
N ASN A 78 46.92 14.40 44.51
CA ASN A 78 46.16 15.41 43.77
C ASN A 78 45.71 14.93 42.38
N ALA A 79 46.51 14.08 41.74
CA ALA A 79 46.16 13.45 40.47
C ALA A 79 44.90 12.57 40.59
N LEU A 80 44.77 11.80 41.68
CA LEU A 80 43.61 10.94 41.93
C LEU A 80 42.36 11.76 42.24
N ILE A 81 42.50 12.87 42.99
CA ILE A 81 41.39 13.79 43.27
C ILE A 81 40.90 14.46 41.98
N ASN A 82 41.81 14.98 41.15
CA ASN A 82 41.43 15.62 39.89
C ASN A 82 40.81 14.61 38.90
N LEU A 83 41.32 13.38 38.85
CA LEU A 83 40.79 12.34 37.99
C LEU A 83 39.41 11.85 38.44
N SER A 84 39.22 11.60 39.74
CA SER A 84 37.91 11.21 40.28
C SER A 84 36.86 12.32 40.17
N SER A 85 37.27 13.58 40.35
CA SER A 85 36.42 14.76 40.10
C SER A 85 36.03 14.86 38.63
N GLY A 86 36.98 14.62 37.71
CA GLY A 86 36.74 14.64 36.26
C GLY A 86 35.77 13.55 35.80
N VAL A 87 35.91 12.33 36.32
CA VAL A 87 35.02 11.20 36.02
C VAL A 87 33.62 11.46 36.57
N THR A 88 33.50 11.88 37.83
CA THR A 88 32.20 12.17 38.46
C THR A 88 31.49 13.32 37.75
N ALA A 89 32.19 14.40 37.43
CA ALA A 89 31.64 15.53 36.68
C ALA A 89 31.22 15.13 35.27
N GLY A 90 32.02 14.29 34.58
CA GLY A 90 31.70 13.78 33.25
C GLY A 90 30.42 12.95 33.25
N ILE A 91 30.28 12.01 34.20
CA ILE A 91 29.09 11.19 34.34
C ILE A 91 27.87 12.05 34.68
N ALA A 92 27.98 12.96 35.64
CA ALA A 92 26.88 13.83 36.05
C ALA A 92 26.42 14.75 34.91
N ALA A 93 27.36 15.42 34.23
CA ALA A 93 27.06 16.28 33.10
C ALA A 93 26.39 15.50 31.97
N THR A 94 26.93 14.33 31.61
CA THR A 94 26.38 13.48 30.55
C THR A 94 24.97 13.01 30.88
N CYS A 95 24.71 12.51 32.10
CA CYS A 95 23.38 12.07 32.52
C CYS A 95 22.34 13.19 32.43
N ILE A 96 22.72 14.43 32.78
CA ILE A 96 21.82 15.58 32.73
C ILE A 96 21.59 16.04 31.28
N THR A 97 22.61 16.00 30.41
CA THR A 97 22.49 16.48 29.03
C THR A 97 22.03 15.42 28.02
N GLN A 98 22.04 14.14 28.39
CA GLN A 98 21.67 13.01 27.53
C GLN A 98 20.30 13.16 26.84
N PRO A 99 19.25 13.70 27.50
CA PRO A 99 17.96 13.91 26.83
C PRO A 99 18.06 14.86 25.63
N PHE A 100 18.88 15.90 25.73
CA PHE A 100 19.07 16.88 24.65
C PHE A 100 19.91 16.31 23.51
N ASP A 101 20.91 15.48 23.80
CA ASP A 101 21.70 14.75 22.80
C ASP A 101 20.83 13.81 21.96
N MET A 102 19.89 13.12 22.60
CA MET A 102 18.98 12.22 21.92
C MET A 102 18.01 12.97 20.98
N LEU A 103 17.60 14.19 21.34
CA LEU A 103 16.77 15.04 20.49
C LEU A 103 17.54 15.56 19.28
N LYS A 104 18.77 16.03 19.48
CA LYS A 104 19.63 16.51 18.41
C LYS A 104 19.86 15.42 17.35
N THR A 105 20.24 14.21 17.78
CA THR A 105 20.52 13.08 16.88
C THR A 105 19.29 12.66 16.07
N ARG A 106 18.09 12.64 16.68
CA ARG A 106 16.85 12.34 15.95
C ARG A 106 16.44 13.42 14.95
N MET A 107 16.66 14.69 15.29
CA MET A 107 16.42 15.80 14.36
C MET A 107 17.35 15.73 13.14
N GLN A 108 18.61 15.35 13.32
CA GLN A 108 19.59 15.22 12.23
C GLN A 108 19.32 14.00 11.34
N LEU A 109 18.89 12.87 11.91
CA LEU A 109 18.61 11.64 11.15
C LEU A 109 17.26 11.66 10.41
N LYS A 110 16.24 12.35 10.93
CA LYS A 110 14.88 12.39 10.36
C LYS A 110 14.26 13.80 10.38
N PRO A 111 14.79 14.75 9.59
CA PRO A 111 14.39 16.16 9.63
C PRO A 111 12.94 16.43 9.20
N THR A 112 12.32 15.51 8.43
CA THR A 112 10.91 15.63 8.02
C THR A 112 9.92 15.35 9.15
N ILE A 113 10.33 14.54 10.15
CA ILE A 113 9.49 14.12 11.28
C ILE A 113 9.73 14.99 12.52
N TYR A 114 10.98 15.43 12.71
CA TYR A 114 11.47 16.17 13.87
C TYR A 114 11.97 17.56 13.44
N LYS A 115 11.04 18.49 13.22
CA LYS A 115 11.32 19.78 12.57
C LYS A 115 11.98 20.81 13.49
N ASN A 116 11.65 20.83 14.78
CA ASN A 116 12.22 21.74 15.77
C ASN A 116 12.41 21.07 17.14
N LEU A 117 13.23 21.67 18.02
CA LEU A 117 13.65 21.05 19.29
C LEU A 117 12.46 20.79 20.23
N VAL A 118 11.51 21.72 20.31
CA VAL A 118 10.33 21.63 21.19
C VAL A 118 9.36 20.56 20.70
N GLN A 119 9.07 20.51 19.40
CA GLN A 119 8.25 19.44 18.81
C GLN A 119 8.91 18.07 18.96
N SER A 120 10.23 18.01 18.84
CA SER A 120 11.00 16.77 19.01
C SER A 120 10.97 16.31 20.46
N ALA A 121 11.17 17.23 21.42
CA ALA A 121 11.05 16.96 22.84
C ALA A 121 9.65 16.48 23.21
N ARG A 122 8.60 17.13 22.68
CA ARG A 122 7.20 16.76 22.90
C ARG A 122 6.89 15.35 22.37
N LYS A 123 7.28 15.04 21.13
CA LYS A 123 7.07 13.70 20.54
C LYS A 123 7.82 12.58 21.26
N VAL A 124 8.95 12.89 21.90
CA VAL A 124 9.80 11.89 22.54
C VAL A 124 9.46 11.71 24.02
N TYR A 125 9.32 12.80 24.77
CA TYR A 125 9.28 12.77 26.24
C TYR A 125 7.91 13.06 26.83
N MET A 126 7.01 13.73 26.10
CA MET A 126 5.68 14.10 26.63
C MET A 126 4.60 14.02 25.54
N PRO A 127 4.06 12.81 25.28
CA PRO A 127 3.01 12.63 24.28
C PRO A 127 1.70 13.40 24.58
N ASN A 128 1.45 13.81 25.84
CA ASN A 128 0.11 14.20 26.33
C ASN A 128 0.02 15.55 27.09
N LEU A 129 0.86 16.54 26.84
CA LEU A 129 0.73 17.88 27.46
C LEU A 129 0.97 19.02 26.46
N ASP A 130 -0.04 19.88 26.30
CA ASP A 130 -0.11 20.94 25.30
C ASP A 130 0.07 22.32 25.94
N PHE A 131 1.21 22.97 25.67
CA PHE A 131 1.39 24.40 25.90
C PHE A 131 1.71 25.12 24.58
N CYS A 132 1.03 26.25 24.35
CA CYS A 132 1.10 27.08 23.15
C CYS A 132 2.49 27.70 22.96
N SER A 133 2.99 27.66 21.72
CA SER A 133 4.17 28.42 21.28
C SER A 133 3.73 29.62 20.44
N PHE A 134 4.31 30.78 20.74
CA PHE A 134 4.08 32.04 20.03
C PHE A 134 4.83 32.05 18.69
N SER A 135 4.18 32.54 17.63
CA SER A 135 4.86 33.01 16.40
C SER A 135 4.03 34.12 15.75
N PHE A 136 4.70 35.24 15.45
CA PHE A 136 4.16 36.39 14.71
C PHE A 136 3.92 36.02 13.24
N SER A 137 2.80 36.47 12.66
CA SER A 137 2.52 36.31 11.23
C SER A 137 2.01 37.62 10.60
N PHE A 138 2.52 37.94 9.42
CA PHE A 138 2.10 39.07 8.57
C PHE A 138 0.94 38.61 7.67
N ALA A 139 -0.10 39.42 7.55
CA ALA A 139 -1.37 39.05 6.91
C ALA A 139 -1.34 39.20 5.37
N MET A 140 -1.77 38.15 4.66
CA MET A 140 -2.44 38.25 3.36
C MET A 140 -3.84 37.61 3.50
N SER A 141 -4.83 38.23 2.85
CA SER A 141 -6.26 37.85 2.89
C SER A 141 -6.47 36.50 2.20
N ASN A 142 -6.83 35.49 3.00
CA ASN A 142 -7.32 34.19 2.54
C ASN A 142 -8.77 34.06 3.01
N LYS A 143 -9.70 33.74 2.10
CA LYS A 143 -11.12 33.58 2.43
C LYS A 143 -11.31 32.30 3.26
N VAL A 144 -11.78 32.46 4.50
CA VAL A 144 -12.01 31.39 5.47
C VAL A 144 -13.50 31.33 5.81
N LEU A 145 -14.10 30.14 5.76
CA LEU A 145 -15.50 29.89 6.14
C LEU A 145 -15.57 29.16 7.49
N ILE A 146 -16.43 29.64 8.42
CA ILE A 146 -16.64 29.02 9.74
C ILE A 146 -18.13 28.73 9.96
N ILE A 147 -18.45 27.46 10.26
CA ILE A 147 -19.80 26.94 10.53
C ILE A 147 -19.89 26.58 12.02
N VAL A 148 -20.87 27.10 12.75
CA VAL A 148 -21.06 26.82 14.18
C VAL A 148 -22.41 26.14 14.43
N ALA A 149 -22.39 24.96 15.05
CA ALA A 149 -23.55 24.15 15.40
C ALA A 149 -23.64 23.90 16.91
N SER A 150 -24.76 24.17 17.57
CA SER A 150 -24.97 23.86 19.01
C SER A 150 -26.25 23.04 19.23
N SER A 151 -26.23 22.04 20.13
CA SER A 151 -27.43 21.32 20.57
C SER A 151 -27.39 21.09 22.09
N THR A 152 -28.39 21.59 22.81
CA THR A 152 -28.36 21.64 24.28
C THR A 152 -29.16 20.54 25.00
N LYS A 153 -29.88 19.63 24.33
CA LYS A 153 -30.54 18.45 24.98
C LYS A 153 -30.59 17.22 24.06
N GLY A 154 -30.71 16.02 24.66
CA GLY A 154 -30.82 14.75 23.91
C GLY A 154 -32.18 14.64 23.21
N ASN A 155 -32.20 14.18 21.95
CA ASN A 155 -33.44 14.01 21.19
C ASN A 155 -34.08 12.62 21.43
N GLN A 156 -35.31 12.42 20.99
CA GLN A 156 -36.04 11.15 21.14
C GLN A 156 -35.30 9.95 20.52
N VAL A 157 -34.60 10.17 19.41
CA VAL A 157 -33.75 9.15 18.75
C VAL A 157 -32.64 8.64 19.69
N GLU A 158 -32.09 9.49 20.56
CA GLU A 158 -31.07 9.10 21.54
C GLU A 158 -31.63 8.19 22.65
N ILE A 159 -32.89 8.37 23.01
CA ILE A 159 -33.62 7.51 23.96
C ILE A 159 -33.91 6.15 23.31
N ASP A 160 -34.23 6.15 22.02
CA ASP A 160 -34.55 4.95 21.26
C ASP A 160 -33.28 4.08 21.04
N ILE A 161 -32.13 4.70 20.71
CA ILE A 161 -30.83 4.00 20.61
C ILE A 161 -30.40 3.38 21.95
N LYS A 162 -30.72 4.05 23.08
CA LYS A 162 -30.40 3.54 24.42
C LYS A 162 -31.31 2.40 24.87
N SER A 163 -32.51 2.28 24.32
CA SER A 163 -33.51 1.29 24.71
C SER A 163 -33.47 0.00 23.87
N ILE A 164 -32.93 0.04 22.65
CA ILE A 164 -32.79 -1.13 21.77
C ILE A 164 -31.48 -1.89 22.08
N TYR A 165 -31.58 -3.08 22.69
CA TYR A 165 -30.45 -3.98 22.96
C TYR A 165 -30.08 -4.80 21.71
N ASP A 166 -29.31 -4.22 20.78
CA ASP A 166 -28.68 -4.96 19.65
C ASP A 166 -27.13 -4.96 19.82
N PRO A 167 -26.47 -6.13 19.83
CA PRO A 167 -25.02 -6.29 20.00
C PRO A 167 -24.15 -5.45 19.05
N ARG A 168 -24.66 -5.09 17.86
CA ARG A 168 -23.92 -4.31 16.86
C ARG A 168 -23.69 -2.86 17.29
N TYR A 169 -24.53 -2.34 18.20
CA TYR A 169 -24.50 -0.94 18.62
C TYR A 169 -23.97 -0.74 20.05
N LEU A 170 -23.70 -1.83 20.78
CA LEU A 170 -23.16 -1.82 22.15
C LEU A 170 -21.79 -1.13 22.27
N LYS A 171 -20.98 -1.16 21.21
CA LYS A 171 -19.68 -0.47 21.12
C LYS A 171 -19.76 1.07 21.10
N TYR A 172 -20.97 1.64 20.97
CA TYR A 172 -21.19 3.08 20.88
C TYR A 172 -21.79 3.70 22.16
N ARG A 173 -21.93 2.91 23.24
CA ARG A 173 -22.30 3.44 24.56
C ARG A 173 -21.21 4.40 25.06
N GLY A 174 -21.59 5.65 25.34
CA GLY A 174 -20.67 6.68 25.83
C GLY A 174 -19.99 7.54 24.76
N VAL A 175 -20.38 7.41 23.49
CA VAL A 175 -19.82 8.20 22.38
C VAL A 175 -20.56 9.55 22.24
N PRO A 176 -19.85 10.70 22.15
CA PRO A 176 -20.46 12.04 22.01
C PRO A 176 -21.34 12.24 20.77
N LYS A 177 -22.38 13.09 20.88
CA LYS A 177 -23.47 13.32 19.90
C LYS A 177 -23.06 13.63 18.46
N GLY A 178 -21.88 14.23 18.23
CA GLY A 178 -21.37 14.55 16.89
C GLY A 178 -20.60 13.40 16.21
N LEU A 179 -20.39 12.28 16.91
CA LEU A 179 -19.58 11.14 16.47
C LEU A 179 -20.39 9.86 16.30
N LEU A 180 -21.71 9.91 16.49
CA LEU A 180 -22.58 8.77 16.23
C LEU A 180 -22.70 8.57 14.72
N PRO A 181 -22.71 7.32 14.22
CA PRO A 181 -22.83 7.01 12.78
C PRO A 181 -24.14 7.56 12.17
N ILE A 182 -25.10 7.85 13.04
CA ILE A 182 -26.43 8.33 12.71
C ILE A 182 -26.41 9.85 12.46
N SER A 183 -25.46 10.63 13.00
CA SER A 183 -25.49 12.11 12.92
C SER A 183 -24.30 12.75 12.18
N GLY A 184 -23.89 12.19 11.05
CA GLY A 184 -23.31 13.04 10.00
C GLY A 184 -21.82 12.95 9.74
N LYS A 185 -21.18 11.79 9.84
CA LYS A 185 -19.87 11.63 9.16
C LYS A 185 -20.02 11.83 7.65
N PRO A 186 -21.01 11.23 6.95
CA PRO A 186 -21.20 11.46 5.52
C PRO A 186 -21.78 12.84 5.19
N ALA A 187 -22.65 13.41 6.03
CA ALA A 187 -23.24 14.73 5.77
C ALA A 187 -22.29 15.90 6.09
N LEU A 188 -21.52 15.83 7.19
CA LEU A 188 -20.49 16.82 7.46
C LEU A 188 -19.33 16.67 6.49
N SER A 189 -18.97 15.44 6.07
CA SER A 189 -17.96 15.25 5.02
C SER A 189 -18.48 15.72 3.65
N TRP A 190 -19.74 15.45 3.29
CA TRP A 190 -20.36 15.97 2.07
C TRP A 190 -20.38 17.50 2.05
N LEU A 191 -20.92 18.13 3.10
CA LEU A 191 -20.95 19.58 3.23
C LEU A 191 -19.55 20.18 3.22
N TYR A 192 -18.59 19.53 3.89
CA TYR A 192 -17.20 19.96 3.94
C TYR A 192 -16.51 19.87 2.57
N GLU A 193 -16.66 18.76 1.83
CA GLU A 193 -16.03 18.59 0.52
C GLU A 193 -16.61 19.57 -0.53
N ASP A 194 -17.94 19.76 -0.55
CA ASP A 194 -18.58 20.73 -1.45
C ASP A 194 -18.15 22.17 -1.14
N LEU A 195 -18.00 22.52 0.14
CA LEU A 195 -17.53 23.84 0.56
C LEU A 195 -16.01 24.02 0.35
N LYS A 196 -15.21 22.94 0.42
CA LYS A 196 -13.77 22.98 0.14
C LYS A 196 -13.46 23.24 -1.33
N GLY A 197 -14.38 22.90 -2.23
CA GLY A 197 -14.33 23.31 -3.64
C GLY A 197 -14.46 24.83 -3.85
N LEU A 198 -15.08 25.54 -2.89
CA LEU A 198 -15.40 26.97 -2.98
C LEU A 198 -14.55 27.86 -2.06
N PHE A 199 -14.04 27.32 -0.96
CA PHE A 199 -13.27 28.04 0.07
C PHE A 199 -11.94 27.33 0.38
N GLU A 200 -10.85 28.10 0.54
CA GLU A 200 -9.50 27.55 0.78
C GLU A 200 -9.39 26.83 2.13
N LYS A 201 -10.19 27.26 3.12
CA LYS A 201 -10.30 26.65 4.45
C LYS A 201 -11.74 26.69 4.96
N VAL A 202 -12.26 25.55 5.39
CA VAL A 202 -13.64 25.37 5.88
C VAL A 202 -13.62 24.79 7.29
N PHE A 203 -13.99 25.58 8.29
CA PHE A 203 -14.02 25.19 9.69
C PHE A 203 -15.44 24.85 10.16
N VAL A 204 -15.63 23.63 10.66
CA VAL A 204 -16.88 23.18 11.28
C VAL A 204 -16.67 23.08 12.79
N VAL A 205 -17.45 23.83 13.57
CA VAL A 205 -17.39 23.91 15.04
C VAL A 205 -18.70 23.39 15.63
N THR A 206 -18.61 22.40 16.51
CA THR A 206 -19.77 21.77 17.15
C THR A 206 -19.75 21.94 18.67
N ASP A 207 -20.90 22.22 19.28
CA ASP A 207 -21.16 22.29 20.72
C ASP A 207 -20.58 23.53 21.45
N ALA A 208 -20.86 24.73 20.92
CA ALA A 208 -20.45 26.01 21.50
C ALA A 208 -21.48 26.52 22.53
N TYR A 209 -21.27 26.22 23.82
CA TYR A 209 -22.30 26.41 24.87
C TYR A 209 -22.34 27.81 25.53
N ASN A 210 -21.41 28.74 25.28
CA ASN A 210 -21.32 29.99 26.07
C ASN A 210 -21.31 31.26 25.23
N GLU A 211 -22.39 32.06 25.29
CA GLU A 211 -22.52 33.39 24.66
C GLU A 211 -21.34 34.33 24.93
N GLY A 212 -20.69 34.25 26.10
CA GLY A 212 -19.53 35.09 26.45
C GLY A 212 -18.27 34.86 25.59
N VAL A 213 -18.17 33.72 24.89
CA VAL A 213 -17.02 33.38 24.03
C VAL A 213 -17.28 33.76 22.56
N PHE A 214 -18.53 33.98 22.16
CA PHE A 214 -18.90 34.29 20.77
C PHE A 214 -18.44 35.69 20.32
N GLN A 215 -18.23 36.61 21.26
CA GLN A 215 -17.64 37.94 20.98
C GLN A 215 -16.11 37.94 21.06
N ASP A 216 -15.50 36.83 21.49
CA ASP A 216 -14.07 36.76 21.66
C ASP A 216 -13.40 36.59 20.29
N VAL A 217 -12.96 37.71 19.72
CA VAL A 217 -12.08 37.76 18.54
C VAL A 217 -10.88 36.81 18.70
N ALA A 218 -10.52 36.45 19.94
CA ALA A 218 -9.50 35.44 20.22
C ALA A 218 -9.94 34.00 19.88
N PHE A 219 -11.22 33.61 19.96
CA PHE A 219 -11.69 32.27 19.54
C PHE A 219 -11.58 32.09 18.03
N VAL A 220 -12.08 33.05 17.24
CA VAL A 220 -11.91 33.06 15.77
C VAL A 220 -10.44 33.09 15.38
N LYS A 221 -9.60 33.84 16.12
CA LYS A 221 -8.13 33.80 15.93
C LYS A 221 -7.50 32.46 16.33
N ARG A 222 -8.00 31.79 17.38
CA ARG A 222 -7.55 30.45 17.81
C ARG A 222 -7.88 29.39 16.75
N VAL A 223 -9.08 29.43 16.16
CA VAL A 223 -9.48 28.57 15.03
C VAL A 223 -8.61 28.85 13.80
N LYS A 224 -8.29 30.11 13.49
CA LYS A 224 -7.35 30.48 12.41
C LYS A 224 -5.92 29.93 12.58
N LEU A 225 -5.51 29.58 13.81
CA LEU A 225 -4.19 29.02 14.11
C LEU A 225 -4.16 27.49 14.05
N LEU A 226 -5.30 26.83 13.88
CA LEU A 226 -5.37 25.38 13.72
C LEU A 226 -5.03 25.02 12.27
N GLU A 227 -4.07 24.11 12.10
CA GLU A 227 -3.67 23.58 10.77
C GLU A 227 -4.71 22.64 10.16
N GLN A 228 -5.74 22.25 10.93
CA GLN A 228 -6.76 21.31 10.51
C GLN A 228 -8.02 22.06 10.09
N ASP A 229 -8.52 21.73 8.90
CA ASP A 229 -9.71 22.36 8.35
C ASP A 229 -10.93 22.10 9.25
N VAL A 230 -11.06 20.97 9.96
CA VAL A 230 -12.22 20.67 10.84
C VAL A 230 -11.88 20.87 12.32
N VAL A 231 -12.72 21.58 13.10
CA VAL A 231 -12.46 21.90 14.52
C VAL A 231 -13.62 21.47 15.41
N VAL A 232 -13.54 20.25 15.95
CA VAL A 232 -14.52 19.73 16.91
C VAL A 232 -14.11 20.18 18.32
N THR A 233 -14.97 20.93 19.01
CA THR A 233 -14.78 21.29 20.42
C THR A 233 -15.45 20.27 21.35
N PHE A 234 -14.83 19.98 22.49
CA PHE A 234 -15.35 19.09 23.55
C PHE A 234 -15.70 19.91 24.79
N PRO A 235 -16.75 19.57 25.56
CA PRO A 235 -16.91 20.15 26.88
C PRO A 235 -15.85 19.59 27.82
N SER A 236 -15.01 20.49 28.35
CA SER A 236 -14.28 20.25 29.58
C SER A 236 -15.16 20.64 30.76
N VAL A 237 -15.24 19.73 31.74
CA VAL A 237 -15.54 19.94 33.18
C VAL A 237 -16.91 19.46 33.67
N LEU A 238 -16.80 18.48 34.59
CA LEU A 238 -17.46 18.28 35.89
C LEU A 238 -18.74 19.07 36.20
N TRP A 239 -19.66 18.37 36.89
CA TRP A 239 -20.66 18.91 37.80
C TRP A 239 -20.50 20.40 38.14
N ASP A 240 -21.47 21.22 37.73
CA ASP A 240 -22.09 22.16 38.66
C ASP A 240 -23.54 22.43 38.26
N SER A 241 -24.34 22.54 39.30
CA SER A 241 -25.74 22.90 39.41
C SER A 241 -26.01 24.36 39.05
N ASP A 242 -27.22 24.60 38.56
CA ASP A 242 -27.91 25.89 38.45
C ASP A 242 -27.31 26.97 37.53
N LEU A 243 -28.01 27.26 36.43
CA LEU A 243 -28.48 28.62 36.09
C LEU A 243 -29.40 28.63 34.86
N ASN A 244 -30.63 29.10 35.12
CA ASN A 244 -31.62 29.78 34.27
C ASN A 244 -32.22 29.11 33.01
N ASN A 245 -33.54 28.97 33.10
CA ASN A 245 -34.50 28.55 32.07
C ASN A 245 -34.70 29.62 30.98
N GLU A 246 -33.89 29.64 29.93
CA GLU A 246 -34.31 30.21 28.63
C GLU A 246 -33.91 29.31 27.45
N LEU A 247 -34.86 29.10 26.53
CA LEU A 247 -34.72 28.27 25.33
C LEU A 247 -34.05 29.07 24.20
N PHE A 248 -32.95 28.58 23.65
CA PHE A 248 -32.53 28.94 22.28
C PHE A 248 -33.26 28.09 21.24
N ARG A 249 -33.88 28.74 20.26
CA ARG A 249 -34.52 28.10 19.08
C ARG A 249 -33.46 27.71 18.04
N ALA A 250 -33.79 26.74 17.18
CA ALA A 250 -32.99 26.28 16.04
C ALA A 250 -32.62 27.36 15.00
N SER A 251 -33.09 28.60 15.17
CA SER A 251 -32.72 29.81 14.42
C SER A 251 -31.29 30.34 14.71
N SER A 252 -30.45 29.58 15.42
CA SER A 252 -29.21 30.11 16.03
C SER A 252 -27.94 29.47 15.46
N PHE A 253 -27.92 29.19 14.15
CA PHE A 253 -26.69 28.87 13.41
C PHE A 253 -26.14 30.17 12.81
N THR A 254 -24.88 30.52 13.12
CA THR A 254 -24.27 31.77 12.62
C THR A 254 -23.01 31.45 11.81
N LEU A 255 -22.98 31.88 10.55
CA LEU A 255 -21.85 31.74 9.64
C LEU A 255 -21.01 33.02 9.65
N TYR A 256 -19.69 32.89 9.76
CA TYR A 256 -18.75 34.01 9.73
C TYR A 256 -17.70 33.81 8.62
N THR A 257 -17.40 34.89 7.89
CA THR A 257 -16.21 35.01 7.03
C THR A 257 -15.33 36.14 7.57
N SER A 258 -14.01 36.05 7.46
CA SER A 258 -13.13 36.99 8.17
C SER A 258 -13.01 38.38 7.54
N ASP A 259 -13.58 38.58 6.35
CA ASP A 259 -13.40 39.76 5.53
C ASP A 259 -14.79 40.10 4.95
N THR A 260 -15.54 41.00 5.59
CA THR A 260 -16.97 41.25 5.30
C THR A 260 -17.23 41.73 3.86
N ASN A 261 -17.68 40.83 2.96
CA ASN A 261 -18.72 41.02 1.93
C ASN A 261 -19.05 39.66 1.26
N ILE A 262 -20.27 39.17 1.49
CA ILE A 262 -20.64 37.76 1.82
C ILE A 262 -21.50 37.09 0.70
N PRO A 263 -21.73 35.75 0.72
CA PRO A 263 -23.07 35.29 1.15
C PRO A 263 -23.09 34.14 2.18
N ILE A 264 -24.06 34.25 3.08
CA ILE A 264 -24.45 33.31 4.16
C ILE A 264 -25.66 32.54 3.64
N ALA A 265 -25.69 31.21 3.78
CA ALA A 265 -26.84 30.40 3.38
C ALA A 265 -27.20 29.34 4.43
N TYR A 266 -28.49 29.23 4.74
CA TYR A 266 -29.09 28.17 5.53
C TYR A 266 -30.17 27.48 4.70
N GLY A 267 -30.07 26.15 4.53
CA GLY A 267 -31.17 25.33 4.02
C GLY A 267 -31.58 25.55 2.56
N LEU A 268 -30.64 25.88 1.66
CA LEU A 268 -30.91 26.10 0.24
C LEU A 268 -30.52 24.86 -0.60
N ASP A 269 -31.25 24.63 -1.70
CA ASP A 269 -30.95 23.57 -2.67
C ASP A 269 -29.71 23.93 -3.51
N CYS A 270 -29.07 22.96 -4.18
CA CYS A 270 -27.82 23.21 -4.92
C CYS A 270 -27.94 24.31 -6.00
N GLU A 271 -29.13 24.50 -6.58
CA GLU A 271 -29.42 25.56 -7.56
C GLU A 271 -29.42 26.97 -6.96
N ASP A 272 -29.80 27.12 -5.69
CA ASP A 272 -29.88 28.41 -5.00
C ASP A 272 -28.50 28.91 -4.52
N ILE A 273 -27.56 28.00 -4.27
CA ILE A 273 -26.16 28.33 -3.97
C ILE A 273 -25.50 29.05 -5.15
N ALA A 274 -25.81 28.65 -6.38
CA ALA A 274 -25.33 29.30 -7.60
C ALA A 274 -25.90 30.72 -7.82
N HIS A 275 -27.05 31.04 -7.20
CA HIS A 275 -27.64 32.39 -7.26
C HIS A 275 -27.00 33.39 -6.29
N LEU A 276 -26.34 32.91 -5.23
CA LEU A 276 -25.70 33.76 -4.22
C LEU A 276 -24.43 34.46 -4.73
N GLU A 277 -23.76 33.95 -5.77
CA GLU A 277 -22.65 34.64 -6.44
C GLU A 277 -23.04 36.00 -7.07
N LYS A 278 -24.34 36.29 -7.23
CA LYS A 278 -24.83 37.46 -7.97
C LYS A 278 -25.27 38.65 -7.08
N LEU A 279 -25.19 38.53 -5.75
CA LEU A 279 -25.73 39.53 -4.81
C LEU A 279 -24.62 40.36 -4.14
N ASP A 280 -24.11 41.36 -4.87
CA ASP A 280 -23.00 42.22 -4.42
C ASP A 280 -23.34 43.24 -3.30
N LYS A 281 -24.60 43.36 -2.88
CA LYS A 281 -25.02 44.37 -1.89
C LYS A 281 -26.13 43.86 -0.99
N TRP A 282 -25.77 43.28 0.14
CA TRP A 282 -26.75 42.84 1.13
C TRP A 282 -26.46 43.43 2.53
N ASN A 283 -27.54 43.76 3.27
CA ASN A 283 -27.49 44.46 4.55
C ASN A 283 -27.48 43.44 5.71
N PRO A 284 -26.53 43.51 6.65
CA PRO A 284 -26.34 42.51 7.71
C PRO A 284 -27.48 42.36 8.74
N LYS A 285 -28.59 43.08 8.61
CA LYS A 285 -29.78 42.97 9.49
C LYS A 285 -30.99 42.29 8.85
N THR A 286 -30.90 41.86 7.60
CA THR A 286 -32.04 41.22 6.91
C THR A 286 -31.98 39.71 7.11
N THR A 287 -33.02 39.11 7.66
CA THR A 287 -33.21 37.65 7.68
C THR A 287 -33.86 37.21 6.36
N ILE A 288 -33.23 36.31 5.61
CA ILE A 288 -33.87 35.68 4.43
C ILE A 288 -34.83 34.61 4.96
N PRO A 289 -36.12 34.64 4.56
CA PRO A 289 -37.02 33.53 4.85
C PRO A 289 -36.56 32.29 4.09
N VAL A 290 -36.30 31.21 4.81
CA VAL A 290 -35.92 29.92 4.23
C VAL A 290 -37.16 29.23 3.69
N SER A 291 -37.19 28.89 2.40
CA SER A 291 -38.24 28.05 1.82
C SER A 291 -37.85 26.57 1.93
N ASN A 292 -38.59 25.80 2.74
CA ASN A 292 -38.75 24.33 2.75
C ASN A 292 -37.61 23.45 2.14
N GLY A 293 -36.34 23.68 2.50
CA GLY A 293 -35.23 22.83 2.08
C GLY A 293 -35.21 21.49 2.82
N ARG A 294 -34.74 20.41 2.18
CA ARG A 294 -34.77 19.03 2.73
C ARG A 294 -34.02 18.86 4.06
N LEU A 295 -32.96 19.66 4.30
CA LEU A 295 -32.23 19.69 5.57
C LEU A 295 -33.08 20.19 6.76
N MET A 296 -34.17 20.93 6.51
CA MET A 296 -35.12 21.33 7.56
C MET A 296 -35.86 20.13 8.17
N ALA A 297 -35.98 19.00 7.46
CA ALA A 297 -36.60 17.80 8.02
C ALA A 297 -35.86 17.29 9.27
N TYR A 298 -34.51 17.42 9.28
CA TYR A 298 -33.67 17.05 10.44
C TYR A 298 -33.75 18.04 11.60
N THR A 299 -34.35 19.21 11.39
CA THR A 299 -34.56 20.21 12.46
C THR A 299 -35.84 19.94 13.24
N ASN A 300 -36.68 18.98 12.81
CA ASN A 300 -37.88 18.57 13.53
C ASN A 300 -37.49 17.87 14.84
N PRO A 301 -37.79 18.46 16.01
CA PRO A 301 -37.44 17.85 17.30
C PRO A 301 -38.19 16.54 17.59
N ASN A 302 -39.26 16.26 16.84
CA ASN A 302 -40.13 15.10 17.01
C ASN A 302 -39.94 14.02 15.93
N ILE A 303 -38.88 14.08 15.13
CA ILE A 303 -38.60 13.06 14.10
C ILE A 303 -38.39 11.68 14.75
N SER A 304 -39.08 10.66 14.25
CA SER A 304 -38.86 9.28 14.70
C SER A 304 -37.54 8.73 14.19
N PHE A 305 -36.97 7.72 14.86
CA PHE A 305 -35.73 7.09 14.41
C PHE A 305 -35.84 6.49 13.00
N GLN A 306 -36.99 5.91 12.65
CA GLN A 306 -37.22 5.35 11.32
C GLN A 306 -37.31 6.44 10.25
N GLU A 307 -38.08 7.51 10.48
CA GLU A 307 -38.16 8.65 9.54
C GLU A 307 -36.81 9.35 9.37
N TYR A 308 -36.01 9.42 10.44
CA TYR A 308 -34.64 9.92 10.38
C TYR A 308 -33.77 9.09 9.44
N LEU A 309 -33.83 7.75 9.56
CA LEU A 309 -33.11 6.82 8.69
C LEU A 309 -33.62 6.87 7.25
N ASP A 310 -34.91 7.01 7.03
CA ASP A 310 -35.52 7.08 5.71
C ASP A 310 -35.09 8.37 4.98
N HIS A 311 -35.15 9.54 5.64
CA HIS A 311 -34.64 10.79 5.09
C HIS A 311 -33.13 10.77 4.83
N TRP A 312 -32.36 10.13 5.72
CA TRP A 312 -30.91 9.92 5.57
C TRP A 312 -30.58 9.03 4.36
N GLN A 313 -31.29 7.91 4.21
CA GLN A 313 -31.14 7.03 3.07
C GLN A 313 -31.51 7.73 1.76
N ASP A 314 -32.54 8.58 1.73
CA ASP A 314 -32.91 9.32 0.54
C ASP A 314 -31.87 10.38 0.13
N CYS A 315 -31.22 11.06 1.10
CA CYS A 315 -30.12 11.98 0.83
C CYS A 315 -28.88 11.25 0.26
N LEU A 316 -28.56 10.05 0.76
CA LEU A 316 -27.51 9.19 0.22
C LEU A 316 -27.88 8.65 -1.17
N ARG A 317 -29.14 8.22 -1.36
CA ARG A 317 -29.64 7.67 -2.64
C ARG A 317 -29.65 8.69 -3.77
N ASP A 318 -29.83 9.98 -3.49
CA ASP A 318 -29.78 11.01 -4.55
C ASP A 318 -28.34 11.32 -4.98
N ARG A 319 -27.34 11.27 -4.09
CA ARG A 319 -25.90 11.32 -4.47
C ARG A 319 -25.54 10.13 -5.37
N LEU A 320 -26.01 8.95 -4.98
CA LEU A 320 -25.87 7.72 -5.76
C LEU A 320 -26.60 7.81 -7.10
N ARG A 321 -27.80 8.42 -7.16
CA ARG A 321 -28.54 8.65 -8.41
C ARG A 321 -27.86 9.62 -9.37
N ILE A 322 -27.15 10.63 -8.86
CA ILE A 322 -26.42 11.61 -9.68
C ILE A 322 -25.12 11.00 -10.24
N GLU A 323 -24.50 10.03 -9.54
CA GLU A 323 -23.25 9.34 -9.95
C GLU A 323 -23.44 7.94 -10.57
N ASN A 324 -24.67 7.41 -10.57
CA ASN A 324 -25.02 6.05 -11.03
C ASN A 324 -24.63 5.72 -12.47
N ASN A 325 -24.18 6.69 -13.28
CA ASN A 325 -23.73 6.43 -14.64
C ASN A 325 -22.32 5.81 -14.74
N HIS A 326 -21.57 5.67 -13.64
CA HIS A 326 -20.18 5.19 -13.66
C HIS A 326 -19.84 4.01 -12.74
N LEU A 327 -20.80 3.47 -11.97
CA LEU A 327 -20.54 2.32 -11.09
C LEU A 327 -20.52 1.01 -11.88
N GLN A 328 -19.53 0.16 -11.60
CA GLN A 328 -19.50 -1.19 -12.14
C GLN A 328 -20.55 -2.04 -11.42
N THR A 329 -21.33 -2.81 -12.16
CA THR A 329 -22.41 -3.64 -11.59
C THR A 329 -22.22 -5.13 -11.85
N ASN A 330 -21.46 -5.48 -12.88
CA ASN A 330 -21.24 -6.86 -13.28
C ASN A 330 -20.04 -7.45 -12.52
N PRO A 331 -20.16 -8.68 -11.99
CA PRO A 331 -19.01 -9.43 -11.51
C PRO A 331 -17.94 -9.57 -12.61
N ILE A 332 -16.69 -9.39 -12.21
CA ILE A 332 -15.52 -9.50 -13.07
C ILE A 332 -14.81 -10.81 -12.74
N HIS A 333 -14.76 -11.69 -13.72
CA HIS A 333 -14.03 -12.95 -13.65
C HIS A 333 -12.77 -12.86 -14.50
N GLN A 334 -11.61 -13.07 -13.89
CA GLN A 334 -10.34 -13.04 -14.61
C GLN A 334 -9.50 -14.27 -14.28
N ARG A 335 -9.00 -14.91 -15.34
CA ARG A 335 -8.15 -16.10 -15.23
C ARG A 335 -6.70 -15.80 -15.59
N ALA A 336 -5.80 -16.30 -14.77
CA ALA A 336 -4.41 -16.54 -15.14
C ALA A 336 -4.15 -18.04 -15.17
N TYR A 337 -3.22 -18.45 -16.01
CA TYR A 337 -2.95 -19.87 -16.25
C TYR A 337 -1.58 -20.27 -15.70
N ALA A 338 -1.41 -21.56 -15.44
CA ALA A 338 -0.10 -22.09 -15.06
C ALA A 338 0.89 -21.99 -16.21
N ARG A 339 2.17 -22.06 -15.85
CA ARG A 339 3.28 -21.96 -16.80
C ARG A 339 4.28 -23.08 -16.65
N VAL A 340 4.87 -23.45 -17.77
CA VAL A 340 5.97 -24.41 -17.83
C VAL A 340 7.19 -23.77 -18.50
N GLY A 341 8.34 -23.80 -17.83
CA GLY A 341 9.60 -23.37 -18.41
C GLY A 341 10.18 -24.44 -19.33
N LEU A 342 10.28 -24.15 -20.62
CA LEU A 342 10.79 -25.07 -21.64
C LEU A 342 12.32 -25.07 -21.73
N MET A 343 12.97 -23.92 -21.51
CA MET A 343 14.43 -23.82 -21.63
C MET A 343 14.98 -22.67 -20.78
N GLY A 344 16.24 -22.79 -20.35
CA GLY A 344 16.99 -21.69 -19.74
C GLY A 344 16.84 -21.51 -18.23
N ASN A 345 15.82 -22.09 -17.60
CA ASN A 345 15.68 -22.03 -16.14
C ASN A 345 16.86 -22.75 -15.46
N PRO A 346 17.45 -22.20 -14.38
CA PRO A 346 16.95 -21.08 -13.57
C PRO A 346 17.62 -19.72 -13.89
N SER A 347 18.10 -19.49 -15.12
CA SER A 347 18.89 -18.27 -15.43
C SER A 347 18.11 -16.95 -15.41
N ASP A 348 16.79 -16.96 -15.29
CA ASP A 348 15.92 -15.77 -15.22
C ASP A 348 16.25 -14.88 -14.01
N GLY A 349 16.57 -15.48 -12.87
CA GLY A 349 17.03 -14.74 -11.67
C GLY A 349 18.47 -14.22 -11.74
N PHE A 350 19.18 -14.46 -12.85
CA PHE A 350 20.62 -14.24 -13.00
C PHE A 350 20.97 -13.45 -14.27
N PHE A 351 20.02 -12.67 -14.79
CA PHE A 351 20.16 -11.89 -16.02
C PHE A 351 20.43 -12.75 -17.28
N GLY A 352 19.88 -13.97 -17.28
CA GLY A 352 19.98 -14.91 -18.40
C GLY A 352 18.82 -14.81 -19.38
N LYS A 353 18.54 -15.94 -20.05
CA LYS A 353 17.49 -16.04 -21.07
C LYS A 353 16.70 -17.30 -20.86
N THR A 354 15.38 -17.21 -20.97
CA THR A 354 14.50 -18.38 -20.80
C THR A 354 13.41 -18.42 -21.86
N MET A 355 12.79 -19.60 -21.99
CA MET A 355 11.66 -19.83 -22.87
C MET A 355 10.59 -20.57 -22.08
N SER A 356 9.36 -20.05 -22.09
CA SER A 356 8.24 -20.63 -21.35
C SER A 356 6.97 -20.68 -22.17
N LEU A 357 6.10 -21.61 -21.79
CA LEU A 357 4.80 -21.83 -22.39
C LEU A 357 3.71 -21.66 -21.32
N LEU A 358 2.66 -20.92 -21.65
CA LEU A 358 1.45 -20.85 -20.86
C LEU A 358 0.56 -22.07 -21.18
N ILE A 359 0.03 -22.74 -20.16
CA ILE A 359 -0.76 -23.97 -20.33
C ILE A 359 -2.17 -23.82 -19.74
N SER A 360 -3.20 -24.25 -20.47
CA SER A 360 -4.60 -24.15 -20.02
C SER A 360 -5.01 -25.24 -19.04
N ASN A 361 -4.17 -26.26 -18.85
CA ASN A 361 -4.45 -27.41 -17.97
C ASN A 361 -4.73 -26.98 -16.52
N PHE A 362 -4.05 -25.93 -16.06
CA PHE A 362 -4.25 -25.37 -14.73
C PHE A 362 -4.41 -23.85 -14.78
N TRP A 363 -5.20 -23.32 -13.85
CA TRP A 363 -5.59 -21.93 -13.80
C TRP A 363 -5.84 -21.48 -12.36
N ALA A 364 -5.69 -20.17 -12.15
CA ALA A 364 -6.22 -19.44 -11.02
C ALA A 364 -7.22 -18.39 -11.54
N GLU A 365 -8.41 -18.37 -10.98
CA GLU A 365 -9.47 -17.43 -11.30
C GLU A 365 -9.70 -16.52 -10.11
N VAL A 366 -9.80 -15.23 -10.37
CA VAL A 366 -10.25 -14.24 -9.40
C VAL A 366 -11.63 -13.77 -9.81
N THR A 367 -12.54 -13.78 -8.85
CA THR A 367 -13.86 -13.20 -8.98
C THR A 367 -13.90 -11.94 -8.13
N LEU A 368 -14.03 -10.79 -8.79
CA LEU A 368 -14.22 -9.49 -8.18
C LEU A 368 -15.66 -9.06 -8.38
N ILE A 369 -16.40 -8.89 -7.29
CA ILE A 369 -17.80 -8.51 -7.27
C ILE A 369 -17.86 -7.04 -6.84
N PRO A 370 -18.20 -6.10 -7.73
CA PRO A 370 -18.43 -4.71 -7.37
C PRO A 370 -19.49 -4.62 -6.27
N ASN A 371 -19.26 -3.77 -5.27
CA ASN A 371 -20.26 -3.57 -4.24
C ASN A 371 -21.48 -2.83 -4.80
N ARG A 372 -22.65 -3.15 -4.23
CA ARG A 372 -23.91 -2.48 -4.53
C ARG A 372 -23.92 -1.08 -3.91
N PRO A 373 -24.78 -0.17 -4.39
CA PRO A 373 -24.91 1.19 -3.84
C PRO A 373 -25.15 1.24 -2.32
N GLU A 374 -25.69 0.17 -1.74
CA GLU A 374 -25.99 0.02 -0.31
C GLU A 374 -24.73 -0.22 0.57
N ASP A 375 -23.60 -0.65 -0.01
CA ASP A 375 -22.37 -1.02 0.70
C ASP A 375 -21.11 -0.60 -0.09
N LEU A 376 -21.07 0.65 -0.57
CA LEU A 376 -20.02 1.05 -1.51
C LEU A 376 -18.62 1.10 -0.92
N GLU A 377 -18.43 1.49 0.34
CA GLU A 377 -17.10 1.90 0.81
C GLU A 377 -16.18 0.73 1.22
N THR A 378 -16.68 -0.51 1.25
CA THR A 378 -15.95 -1.64 1.83
C THR A 378 -15.15 -2.43 0.77
N ILE A 379 -13.92 -2.81 1.10
CA ILE A 379 -13.18 -3.83 0.34
C ILE A 379 -13.14 -5.10 1.17
N THR A 380 -13.75 -6.16 0.65
CA THR A 380 -13.87 -7.45 1.34
C THR A 380 -13.05 -8.51 0.63
N ILE A 381 -12.16 -9.20 1.35
CA ILE A 381 -11.40 -10.34 0.83
C ILE A 381 -11.96 -11.59 1.49
N LEU A 382 -12.52 -12.50 0.69
CA LEU A 382 -13.07 -13.75 1.20
C LEU A 382 -12.01 -14.85 1.09
N PRO A 383 -11.73 -15.58 2.19
CA PRO A 383 -10.83 -16.72 2.14
C PRO A 383 -11.46 -17.85 1.32
N ASN A 384 -10.65 -18.55 0.54
CA ASN A 384 -11.11 -19.74 -0.16
C ASN A 384 -11.25 -20.89 0.84
N PRO A 385 -12.44 -21.49 1.04
CA PRO A 385 -12.63 -22.50 2.08
C PRO A 385 -11.84 -23.81 1.84
N VAL A 386 -11.48 -24.09 0.58
CA VAL A 386 -10.73 -25.29 0.19
C VAL A 386 -9.23 -25.03 0.19
N SER A 387 -8.81 -23.91 -0.38
CA SER A 387 -7.38 -23.58 -0.54
C SER A 387 -6.80 -22.87 0.68
N ASP A 388 -7.61 -22.13 1.44
CA ASP A 388 -7.21 -21.38 2.64
C ASP A 388 -8.24 -21.61 3.76
N PRO A 389 -8.35 -22.83 4.31
CA PRO A 389 -9.34 -23.14 5.33
C PRO A 389 -9.11 -22.29 6.60
N HIS A 390 -10.16 -21.62 7.07
CA HIS A 390 -10.18 -20.88 8.34
C HIS A 390 -11.04 -21.59 9.40
N SER A 391 -11.53 -22.78 9.07
CA SER A 391 -12.39 -23.60 9.93
C SER A 391 -11.97 -25.04 9.78
N PHE A 392 -11.68 -25.70 10.90
CA PHE A 392 -11.12 -27.04 10.94
C PHE A 392 -11.99 -27.94 11.81
N LEU A 393 -12.14 -29.21 11.41
CA LEU A 393 -12.96 -30.18 12.14
C LEU A 393 -12.38 -30.54 13.52
N SER A 394 -11.07 -30.42 13.70
CA SER A 394 -10.38 -30.74 14.95
C SER A 394 -9.00 -30.09 15.02
N MET A 395 -8.39 -30.07 16.22
CA MET A 395 -7.02 -29.63 16.42
C MET A 395 -6.00 -30.48 15.63
N ALA A 396 -6.25 -31.79 15.51
CA ALA A 396 -5.39 -32.68 14.73
C ALA A 396 -5.43 -32.34 13.22
N CYS A 397 -6.62 -31.99 12.70
CA CYS A 397 -6.78 -31.54 11.32
C CYS A 397 -6.07 -30.20 11.08
N LEU A 398 -6.26 -29.23 11.98
CA LEU A 398 -5.55 -27.94 11.92
C LEU A 398 -4.02 -28.14 11.95
N ALA A 399 -3.52 -28.96 12.85
CA ALA A 399 -2.08 -29.26 12.97
C ALA A 399 -1.54 -29.90 11.69
N GLY A 400 -2.20 -30.95 11.19
CA GLY A 400 -1.76 -31.66 9.97
C GLY A 400 -1.77 -30.75 8.73
N VAL A 401 -2.81 -29.94 8.54
CA VAL A 401 -2.85 -28.96 7.43
C VAL A 401 -1.76 -27.92 7.62
N SER A 402 -1.54 -27.39 8.83
CA SER A 402 -0.51 -26.37 9.08
C SER A 402 0.92 -26.91 8.89
N GLU A 403 1.15 -28.21 9.13
CA GLU A 403 2.45 -28.85 8.88
C GLU A 403 2.75 -29.02 7.38
N ILE A 404 1.72 -29.23 6.56
CA ILE A 404 1.84 -29.45 5.11
C ILE A 404 1.82 -28.11 4.35
N ASP A 405 0.81 -27.28 4.61
CA ASP A 405 0.53 -26.04 3.89
C ASP A 405 1.22 -24.81 4.52
N GLY A 406 1.73 -24.94 5.74
CA GLY A 406 2.25 -23.82 6.51
C GLY A 406 1.14 -22.90 7.03
N TYR A 407 1.53 -21.67 7.37
CA TYR A 407 0.63 -20.65 7.96
C TYR A 407 0.28 -19.54 6.98
N GLU A 408 0.76 -19.62 5.74
CA GLU A 408 0.68 -18.55 4.76
C GLU A 408 -0.52 -18.75 3.82
N THR A 409 -1.50 -17.88 3.92
CA THR A 409 -2.77 -17.93 3.17
C THR A 409 -2.75 -17.06 1.92
N GLY A 410 -3.63 -17.35 0.96
CA GLY A 410 -3.74 -16.61 -0.31
C GLY A 410 -4.27 -15.17 -0.19
N ASP A 411 -5.00 -14.86 0.88
CA ASP A 411 -5.54 -13.51 1.16
C ASP A 411 -4.44 -12.43 1.23
N ARG A 412 -3.27 -12.75 1.77
CA ARG A 412 -2.12 -11.82 1.81
C ARG A 412 -1.64 -11.43 0.41
N LEU A 413 -1.74 -12.35 -0.56
CA LEU A 413 -1.37 -12.09 -1.97
C LEU A 413 -2.34 -11.08 -2.57
N LEU A 414 -3.63 -11.22 -2.26
CA LEU A 414 -4.67 -10.30 -2.73
C LEU A 414 -4.49 -8.90 -2.12
N GLN A 415 -4.25 -8.82 -0.81
CA GLN A 415 -4.00 -7.54 -0.11
C GLN A 415 -2.77 -6.82 -0.67
N ALA A 416 -1.65 -7.53 -0.82
CA ALA A 416 -0.42 -6.97 -1.36
C ALA A 416 -0.60 -6.50 -2.81
N CYS A 417 -1.34 -7.26 -3.64
CA CYS A 417 -1.64 -6.88 -5.01
C CYS A 417 -2.45 -5.58 -5.08
N CYS A 418 -3.53 -5.45 -4.29
CA CYS A 418 -4.33 -4.23 -4.20
C CYS A 418 -3.48 -3.02 -3.80
N LYS A 419 -2.58 -3.18 -2.81
CA LYS A 419 -1.65 -2.13 -2.37
C LYS A 419 -0.72 -1.69 -3.50
N VAL A 420 -0.06 -2.63 -4.18
CA VAL A 420 0.87 -2.33 -5.28
C VAL A 420 0.15 -1.64 -6.43
N PHE A 421 -1.03 -2.15 -6.80
CA PHE A 421 -1.86 -1.57 -7.86
C PHE A 421 -2.24 -0.12 -7.54
N TYR A 422 -2.76 0.13 -6.33
CA TYR A 422 -3.15 1.47 -5.88
C TYR A 422 -1.96 2.44 -5.89
N ARG A 423 -0.81 2.03 -5.33
CA ARG A 423 0.40 2.86 -5.29
C ARG A 423 0.96 3.15 -6.67
N HIS A 424 0.89 2.19 -7.59
CA HIS A 424 1.29 2.41 -8.97
C HIS A 424 0.39 3.44 -9.66
N CYS A 425 -0.93 3.29 -9.53
CA CYS A 425 -1.89 4.25 -10.09
C CYS A 425 -1.67 5.66 -9.53
N GLN A 426 -1.46 5.78 -8.22
CA GLN A 426 -1.14 7.05 -7.56
C GLN A 426 0.16 7.68 -8.11
N ALA A 427 1.23 6.89 -8.23
CA ALA A 427 2.52 7.37 -8.72
C ALA A 427 2.48 7.81 -10.20
N GLN A 428 1.72 7.10 -11.03
CA GLN A 428 1.54 7.43 -12.46
C GLN A 428 0.39 8.39 -12.74
N LYS A 429 -0.31 8.86 -11.68
CA LYS A 429 -1.50 9.73 -11.78
C LYS A 429 -2.61 9.14 -12.68
N ILE A 430 -2.77 7.81 -12.62
CA ILE A 430 -3.88 7.11 -13.28
C ILE A 430 -5.13 7.32 -12.41
N PRO A 431 -6.21 7.93 -12.94
CA PRO A 431 -7.43 8.15 -12.17
C PRO A 431 -8.14 6.82 -11.94
N ILE A 432 -8.45 6.51 -10.69
CA ILE A 432 -9.22 5.33 -10.29
C ILE A 432 -10.30 5.77 -9.29
N ASN A 433 -11.52 5.22 -9.41
CA ASN A 433 -12.62 5.54 -8.50
C ASN A 433 -12.47 4.77 -7.18
N THR A 434 -12.00 5.42 -6.11
CA THR A 434 -11.84 4.76 -4.80
C THR A 434 -13.10 4.74 -3.94
N GLU A 435 -14.21 5.31 -4.43
CA GLU A 435 -15.47 5.37 -3.69
C GLU A 435 -16.26 4.06 -3.82
N GLN A 436 -16.06 3.34 -4.93
CA GLN A 436 -16.63 2.01 -5.12
C GLN A 436 -15.63 0.92 -4.67
N GLY A 437 -15.99 0.26 -3.60
CA GLY A 437 -15.40 -0.97 -3.07
C GLY A 437 -15.91 -2.22 -3.78
N PHE A 438 -15.37 -3.36 -3.37
CA PHE A 438 -15.65 -4.64 -3.99
C PHE A 438 -15.38 -5.80 -3.02
N THR A 439 -16.01 -6.93 -3.31
CA THR A 439 -15.68 -8.22 -2.71
C THR A 439 -14.84 -9.04 -3.66
N VAL A 440 -13.75 -9.63 -3.18
CA VAL A 440 -12.85 -10.45 -4.01
C VAL A 440 -12.60 -11.82 -3.38
N LEU A 441 -12.58 -12.83 -4.23
CA LEU A 441 -12.22 -14.21 -3.90
C LEU A 441 -11.44 -14.82 -5.06
N PHE A 442 -10.74 -15.91 -4.80
CA PHE A 442 -10.03 -16.65 -5.83
C PHE A 442 -10.30 -18.15 -5.74
N GLU A 443 -10.18 -18.84 -6.86
CA GLU A 443 -10.19 -20.29 -6.99
C GLU A 443 -8.98 -20.72 -7.82
N THR A 444 -8.43 -21.89 -7.54
CA THR A 444 -7.29 -22.43 -8.29
C THR A 444 -7.33 -23.94 -8.33
N ASN A 445 -6.97 -24.52 -9.47
CA ASN A 445 -6.68 -25.94 -9.60
C ASN A 445 -5.18 -26.21 -9.83
N ILE A 446 -4.32 -25.17 -9.75
CA ILE A 446 -2.87 -25.31 -9.85
C ILE A 446 -2.37 -26.04 -8.59
N PRO A 447 -1.73 -27.21 -8.71
CA PRO A 447 -1.24 -27.94 -7.55
C PRO A 447 -0.19 -27.12 -6.80
N ARG A 448 -0.19 -27.22 -5.47
CA ARG A 448 0.78 -26.52 -4.62
C ARG A 448 2.16 -27.17 -4.77
N GLN A 449 3.21 -26.36 -4.59
CA GLN A 449 4.61 -26.79 -4.51
C GLN A 449 5.21 -27.58 -5.71
N VAL A 450 4.51 -27.70 -6.84
CA VAL A 450 5.02 -28.39 -8.05
C VAL A 450 5.68 -27.46 -9.08
N GLY A 451 6.02 -26.23 -8.68
CA GLY A 451 6.76 -25.30 -9.53
C GLY A 451 6.00 -24.82 -10.78
N LEU A 452 4.66 -24.82 -10.76
CA LEU A 452 3.78 -24.37 -11.86
C LEU A 452 3.29 -22.92 -11.76
N ALA A 453 3.85 -22.16 -10.81
CA ALA A 453 3.60 -20.73 -10.59
C ALA A 453 2.15 -20.38 -10.17
N GLY A 454 1.65 -21.09 -9.14
CA GLY A 454 0.31 -20.87 -8.58
C GLY A 454 0.12 -19.50 -7.92
N SER A 455 1.07 -19.05 -7.09
CA SER A 455 0.98 -17.74 -6.40
C SER A 455 0.90 -16.57 -7.39
N SER A 456 1.79 -16.57 -8.38
CA SER A 456 1.81 -15.51 -9.40
C SER A 456 0.59 -15.55 -10.30
N ALA A 457 -0.02 -16.73 -10.54
CA ALA A 457 -1.28 -16.83 -11.26
C ALA A 457 -2.39 -16.10 -10.50
N ILE A 458 -2.52 -16.32 -9.20
CA ILE A 458 -3.52 -15.64 -8.35
C ILE A 458 -3.33 -14.12 -8.40
N ILE A 459 -2.10 -13.65 -8.23
CA ILE A 459 -1.79 -12.21 -8.28
C ILE A 459 -2.08 -11.63 -9.66
N THR A 460 -1.70 -12.33 -10.73
CA THR A 460 -1.93 -11.87 -12.11
C THR A 460 -3.42 -11.84 -12.45
N ALA A 461 -4.20 -12.82 -11.99
CA ALA A 461 -5.65 -12.85 -12.16
C ALA A 461 -6.32 -11.65 -11.46
N LEU A 462 -5.91 -11.34 -10.22
CA LEU A 462 -6.39 -10.16 -9.51
C LEU A 462 -5.94 -8.87 -10.20
N TRP A 463 -4.69 -8.79 -10.66
CA TRP A 463 -4.19 -7.61 -11.37
C TRP A 463 -5.05 -7.30 -12.60
N LYS A 464 -5.38 -8.32 -13.40
CA LYS A 464 -6.31 -8.20 -14.54
C LYS A 464 -7.71 -7.77 -14.10
N ALA A 465 -8.22 -8.32 -13.00
CA ALA A 465 -9.54 -7.95 -12.47
C ALA A 465 -9.60 -6.48 -12.04
N LEU A 466 -8.55 -5.98 -11.35
CA LEU A 466 -8.43 -4.58 -10.95
C LEU A 466 -8.30 -3.64 -12.15
N MET A 467 -7.54 -4.02 -13.18
CA MET A 467 -7.46 -3.26 -14.42
C MET A 467 -8.84 -3.10 -15.08
N VAL A 468 -9.63 -4.17 -15.16
CA VAL A 468 -11.00 -4.11 -15.68
C VAL A 468 -11.92 -3.28 -14.78
N PHE A 469 -11.88 -3.51 -13.47
CA PHE A 469 -12.73 -2.82 -12.51
C PHE A 469 -12.54 -1.29 -12.54
N TYR A 470 -11.28 -0.84 -12.59
CA TYR A 470 -10.94 0.58 -12.62
C TYR A 470 -10.80 1.15 -14.04
N GLY A 471 -11.06 0.37 -15.09
CA GLY A 471 -10.93 0.82 -16.48
C GLY A 471 -9.50 1.19 -16.88
N VAL A 472 -8.49 0.62 -16.23
CA VAL A 472 -7.07 0.84 -16.55
C VAL A 472 -6.67 0.01 -17.75
N THR A 473 -6.16 0.68 -18.79
CA THR A 473 -5.82 0.06 -20.08
C THR A 473 -4.36 -0.37 -20.16
N GLU A 474 -4.05 -1.28 -21.09
CA GLU A 474 -2.66 -1.68 -21.39
C GLU A 474 -1.80 -0.52 -21.92
N LYS A 475 -2.40 0.55 -22.44
CA LYS A 475 -1.68 1.77 -22.81
C LYS A 475 -1.14 2.51 -21.59
N GLN A 476 -1.85 2.43 -20.46
CA GLN A 476 -1.43 3.04 -19.19
C GLN A 476 -0.47 2.13 -18.43
N ILE A 477 -0.69 0.82 -18.47
CA ILE A 477 0.20 -0.18 -17.86
C ILE A 477 0.53 -1.27 -18.90
N PRO A 478 1.63 -1.12 -19.67
CA PRO A 478 2.06 -2.09 -20.67
C PRO A 478 2.32 -3.49 -20.09
N LEU A 479 2.14 -4.55 -20.89
CA LEU A 479 2.27 -5.95 -20.46
C LEU A 479 3.63 -6.25 -19.81
N GLU A 480 4.71 -5.69 -20.35
CA GLU A 480 6.06 -5.81 -19.82
C GLU A 480 6.15 -5.28 -18.38
N LEU A 481 5.49 -4.15 -18.14
CA LEU A 481 5.46 -3.49 -16.85
C LEU A 481 4.53 -4.19 -15.88
N GLN A 482 3.38 -4.72 -16.35
CA GLN A 482 2.48 -5.54 -15.53
C GLN A 482 3.24 -6.70 -14.89
N ALA A 483 4.04 -7.45 -15.67
CA ALA A 483 4.83 -8.56 -15.16
C ALA A 483 5.81 -8.12 -14.05
N SER A 484 6.49 -6.99 -14.24
CA SER A 484 7.38 -6.42 -13.22
C SER A 484 6.63 -5.95 -11.97
N LEU A 485 5.41 -5.41 -12.11
CA LEU A 485 4.60 -4.98 -10.96
C LEU A 485 4.04 -6.16 -10.17
N VAL A 486 3.60 -7.21 -10.85
CA VAL A 486 3.20 -8.48 -10.21
C VAL A 486 4.37 -9.08 -9.43
N LEU A 487 5.60 -9.02 -9.97
CA LEU A 487 6.79 -9.48 -9.24
C LEU A 487 7.02 -8.69 -7.93
N LYS A 488 6.77 -7.37 -7.92
CA LYS A 488 6.93 -6.53 -6.72
C LYS A 488 5.98 -6.93 -5.59
N VAL A 489 4.79 -7.44 -5.92
CA VAL A 489 3.85 -7.95 -4.92
C VAL A 489 4.51 -9.06 -4.08
N GLU A 490 5.25 -9.96 -4.72
CA GLU A 490 5.91 -11.06 -4.01
C GLU A 490 7.24 -10.62 -3.39
N GLN A 491 8.10 -9.93 -4.15
CA GLN A 491 9.44 -9.58 -3.66
C GLN A 491 9.44 -8.43 -2.66
N ASP A 492 8.85 -7.28 -3.02
CA ASP A 492 9.00 -6.05 -2.25
C ASP A 492 8.03 -6.02 -1.06
N GLU A 493 6.79 -6.50 -1.26
CA GLU A 493 5.74 -6.44 -0.25
C GLU A 493 5.71 -7.67 0.67
N LEU A 494 5.89 -8.86 0.12
CA LEU A 494 5.80 -10.12 0.88
C LEU A 494 7.15 -10.75 1.21
N GLY A 495 8.26 -10.24 0.65
CA GLY A 495 9.60 -10.79 0.89
C GLY A 495 9.83 -12.19 0.29
N ILE A 496 8.97 -12.61 -0.64
CA ILE A 496 9.03 -13.92 -1.28
C ILE A 496 10.07 -13.89 -2.41
N ALA A 497 11.04 -14.79 -2.35
CA ALA A 497 12.04 -14.94 -3.39
C ALA A 497 11.40 -15.51 -4.67
N ALA A 498 11.11 -14.65 -5.64
CA ALA A 498 10.46 -15.01 -6.90
C ALA A 498 11.29 -14.61 -8.14
N GLY A 499 11.09 -15.31 -9.26
CA GLY A 499 11.68 -14.97 -10.57
C GLY A 499 10.70 -14.24 -11.48
N LEU A 500 11.20 -13.47 -12.45
CA LEU A 500 10.35 -12.65 -13.31
C LEU A 500 9.60 -13.48 -14.38
N GLN A 501 10.17 -14.61 -14.80
CA GLN A 501 9.66 -15.44 -15.89
C GLN A 501 8.18 -15.82 -15.74
N ASP A 502 7.76 -16.23 -14.54
CA ASP A 502 6.40 -16.71 -14.31
C ASP A 502 5.36 -15.63 -14.61
N ARG A 503 5.67 -14.40 -14.24
CA ARG A 503 4.78 -13.24 -14.38
C ARG A 503 4.75 -12.79 -15.85
N VAL A 504 5.89 -12.82 -16.53
CA VAL A 504 5.98 -12.49 -17.97
C VAL A 504 5.09 -13.42 -18.79
N ILE A 505 5.21 -14.73 -18.64
CA ILE A 505 4.40 -15.67 -19.42
C ILE A 505 2.90 -15.59 -19.09
N GLN A 506 2.55 -15.28 -17.83
CA GLN A 506 1.16 -15.08 -17.40
C GLN A 506 0.54 -13.76 -17.86
N SER A 507 1.35 -12.74 -18.15
CA SER A 507 0.92 -11.50 -18.80
C SER A 507 0.82 -11.68 -20.32
N PHE A 508 1.82 -12.28 -20.96
CA PHE A 508 1.92 -12.35 -22.42
C PHE A 508 1.09 -13.47 -23.04
N GLY A 509 1.01 -14.65 -22.42
CA GLY A 509 0.40 -15.84 -22.99
C GLY A 509 1.17 -16.46 -24.16
N GLY A 510 0.76 -17.66 -24.56
CA GLY A 510 1.35 -18.42 -25.65
C GLY A 510 2.73 -18.99 -25.31
N LEU A 511 3.64 -18.96 -26.28
CA LEU A 511 5.05 -19.32 -26.16
C LEU A 511 5.88 -18.04 -26.17
N VAL A 512 6.72 -17.82 -25.15
CA VAL A 512 7.47 -16.57 -25.03
C VAL A 512 8.95 -16.87 -24.81
N TYR A 513 9.79 -16.23 -25.64
CA TYR A 513 11.22 -16.10 -25.44
C TYR A 513 11.51 -14.84 -24.63
N MET A 514 12.35 -14.96 -23.60
CA MET A 514 12.61 -13.90 -22.63
C MET A 514 14.11 -13.69 -22.46
N ASP A 515 14.56 -12.45 -22.60
CA ASP A 515 15.93 -12.02 -22.34
C ASP A 515 15.96 -11.00 -21.18
N PHE A 516 16.57 -11.42 -20.09
CA PHE A 516 16.69 -10.64 -18.85
C PHE A 516 18.01 -9.87 -18.78
N ASN A 517 18.52 -9.42 -19.93
CA ASN A 517 19.74 -8.62 -20.00
C ASN A 517 19.73 -7.46 -18.99
N LYS A 518 20.75 -7.43 -18.14
CA LYS A 518 20.87 -6.51 -17.00
C LYS A 518 20.76 -5.03 -17.42
N GLU A 519 21.51 -4.62 -18.43
CA GLU A 519 21.54 -3.21 -18.88
C GLU A 519 20.16 -2.77 -19.40
N HIS A 520 19.49 -3.64 -20.16
CA HIS A 520 18.16 -3.34 -20.65
C HIS A 520 17.13 -3.23 -19.51
N MET A 521 17.19 -4.15 -18.54
CA MET A 521 16.30 -4.15 -17.38
C MET A 521 16.52 -2.94 -16.48
N GLU A 522 17.77 -2.54 -16.23
CA GLU A 522 18.08 -1.34 -15.44
C GLU A 522 17.57 -0.06 -16.12
N LYS A 523 17.58 -0.02 -17.46
CA LYS A 523 17.13 1.13 -18.23
C LYS A 523 15.60 1.23 -18.37
N HIS A 524 14.89 0.10 -18.55
CA HIS A 524 13.46 0.11 -18.88
C HIS A 524 12.56 -0.44 -17.77
N GLY A 525 13.12 -1.13 -16.78
CA GLY A 525 12.36 -1.79 -15.69
C GLY A 525 11.77 -3.16 -16.05
N TYR A 526 12.07 -3.68 -17.24
CA TYR A 526 11.62 -4.98 -17.75
C TYR A 526 12.63 -5.55 -18.76
N GLY A 527 12.58 -6.86 -19.02
CA GLY A 527 13.39 -7.57 -20.00
C GLY A 527 12.81 -7.53 -21.41
N LYS A 528 13.52 -8.08 -22.40
CA LYS A 528 13.03 -8.18 -23.78
C LYS A 528 12.23 -9.46 -23.93
N TYR A 529 10.97 -9.34 -24.30
CA TYR A 529 10.05 -10.48 -24.41
C TYR A 529 9.50 -10.58 -25.83
N GLU A 530 9.51 -11.78 -26.39
CA GLU A 530 9.06 -12.03 -27.76
C GLU A 530 8.12 -13.24 -27.78
N ARG A 531 6.91 -13.04 -28.31
CA ARG A 531 5.96 -14.13 -28.55
C ARG A 531 6.43 -14.94 -29.77
N LEU A 532 6.58 -16.24 -29.58
CA LEU A 532 6.85 -17.21 -30.64
C LEU A 532 5.56 -17.95 -31.00
N ASN A 533 5.53 -18.54 -32.20
CA ASN A 533 4.38 -19.32 -32.64
C ASN A 533 4.31 -20.66 -31.90
N VAL A 534 3.17 -20.90 -31.24
CA VAL A 534 2.90 -22.15 -30.49
C VAL A 534 2.87 -23.37 -31.40
N SER A 535 2.50 -23.22 -32.68
CA SER A 535 2.49 -24.33 -33.67
C SER A 535 3.87 -24.91 -33.97
N LEU A 536 4.96 -24.25 -33.55
CA LEU A 536 6.32 -24.78 -33.68
C LEU A 536 6.61 -25.92 -32.69
N LEU A 537 5.82 -26.01 -31.61
CA LEU A 537 6.07 -26.95 -30.52
C LEU A 537 5.70 -28.38 -30.88
N PRO A 538 6.48 -29.37 -30.44
CA PRO A 538 6.08 -30.77 -30.46
C PRO A 538 4.98 -31.04 -29.42
N LYS A 539 4.45 -32.27 -29.40
CA LYS A 539 3.58 -32.73 -28.31
C LYS A 539 4.38 -32.75 -27.00
N LEU A 540 3.91 -32.00 -26.00
CA LEU A 540 4.52 -31.89 -24.68
C LEU A 540 3.67 -32.59 -23.62
N TRP A 541 4.33 -33.12 -22.61
CA TRP A 541 3.68 -33.76 -21.46
C TRP A 541 4.27 -33.23 -20.16
N LEU A 542 3.49 -33.37 -19.09
CA LEU A 542 3.87 -33.00 -17.72
C LEU A 542 3.62 -34.19 -16.79
N ALA A 543 4.57 -34.43 -15.90
CA ALA A 543 4.42 -35.31 -14.76
C ALA A 543 4.72 -34.57 -13.46
N TYR A 544 4.01 -34.86 -12.38
CA TYR A 544 4.26 -34.23 -11.08
C TYR A 544 3.91 -35.13 -9.91
N VAL A 545 4.48 -34.80 -8.75
CA VAL A 545 4.20 -35.49 -7.48
C VAL A 545 2.86 -35.00 -6.93
N ALA A 546 1.94 -35.92 -6.64
CA ALA A 546 0.61 -35.56 -6.11
C ALA A 546 0.71 -34.86 -4.74
N ASP A 547 1.52 -35.44 -3.85
CA ASP A 547 1.80 -34.93 -2.50
C ASP A 547 3.31 -34.64 -2.36
N PRO A 548 3.77 -33.46 -2.78
CA PRO A 548 5.19 -33.12 -2.69
C PRO A 548 5.62 -33.00 -1.21
N GLU A 549 6.64 -33.76 -0.80
CA GLU A 549 7.33 -33.49 0.47
C GLU A 549 8.11 -32.17 0.35
N ASP A 550 8.08 -31.37 1.41
CA ASP A 550 8.67 -30.02 1.48
C ASP A 550 10.17 -30.03 1.14
N SER A 551 10.48 -29.87 -0.15
CA SER A 551 11.83 -29.65 -0.65
C SER A 551 12.42 -28.30 -0.19
N GLY A 552 11.63 -27.44 0.47
CA GLY A 552 12.00 -26.11 0.95
C GLY A 552 13.07 -26.09 2.04
N LYS A 553 13.36 -27.23 2.69
CA LYS A 553 14.40 -27.31 3.72
C LYS A 553 15.84 -27.34 3.18
N VAL A 554 16.04 -27.66 1.89
CA VAL A 554 17.38 -27.69 1.30
C VAL A 554 17.68 -26.34 0.64
N HIS A 555 18.25 -25.41 1.43
CA HIS A 555 18.66 -24.10 0.92
C HIS A 555 19.77 -24.21 -0.15
N SER A 556 19.49 -23.76 -1.38
CA SER A 556 20.52 -23.65 -2.41
C SER A 556 21.35 -22.37 -2.22
N THR A 557 22.68 -22.50 -2.17
CA THR A 557 23.61 -21.36 -2.06
C THR A 557 23.92 -20.69 -3.41
N VAL A 558 23.31 -21.17 -4.50
CA VAL A 558 23.62 -20.77 -5.89
C VAL A 558 23.50 -19.26 -6.10
N LYS A 559 22.44 -18.62 -5.56
CA LYS A 559 22.25 -17.16 -5.69
C LYS A 559 23.35 -16.38 -4.99
N GLN A 560 23.76 -16.79 -3.80
CA GLN A 560 24.86 -16.15 -3.06
C GLN A 560 26.20 -16.36 -3.78
N ARG A 561 26.49 -17.57 -4.27
CA ARG A 561 27.70 -17.85 -5.05
C ARG A 561 27.79 -16.98 -6.31
N PHE A 562 26.69 -16.79 -7.02
CA PHE A 562 26.64 -15.89 -8.17
C PHE A 562 26.93 -14.44 -7.79
N LEU A 563 26.29 -13.93 -6.73
CA LEU A 563 26.52 -12.56 -6.24
C LEU A 563 27.97 -12.35 -5.77
N ASN A 564 28.61 -13.40 -5.25
CA ASN A 564 30.02 -13.41 -4.86
C ASN A 564 30.98 -13.52 -6.06
N GLY A 565 30.47 -13.59 -7.29
CA GLY A 565 31.30 -13.63 -8.50
C GLY A 565 31.88 -15.01 -8.85
N ASP A 566 31.29 -16.10 -8.34
CA ASP A 566 31.73 -17.47 -8.63
C ASP A 566 31.67 -17.77 -10.13
N GLN A 567 32.85 -17.98 -10.73
CA GLN A 567 33.00 -18.18 -12.17
C GLN A 567 32.35 -19.47 -12.67
N GLU A 568 32.26 -20.51 -11.85
CA GLU A 568 31.58 -21.75 -12.22
C GLU A 568 30.09 -21.50 -12.43
N ILE A 569 29.46 -20.82 -11.47
CA ILE A 569 28.03 -20.50 -11.51
C ILE A 569 27.73 -19.50 -12.63
N ILE A 570 28.56 -18.47 -12.82
CA ILE A 570 28.38 -17.50 -13.90
C ILE A 570 28.43 -18.20 -15.27
N LYS A 571 29.41 -19.08 -15.50
CA LYS A 571 29.51 -19.87 -16.74
C LYS A 571 28.32 -20.80 -16.92
N ALA A 572 27.82 -21.42 -15.85
CA ALA A 572 26.62 -22.24 -15.92
C ALA A 572 25.39 -21.40 -16.33
N MET A 573 25.18 -20.22 -15.76
CA MET A 573 24.08 -19.31 -16.12
C MET A 573 24.18 -18.83 -17.57
N GLN A 574 25.37 -18.51 -18.05
CA GLN A 574 25.61 -18.20 -19.46
C GLN A 574 25.30 -19.41 -20.37
N LYS A 575 25.65 -20.63 -19.94
CA LYS A 575 25.35 -21.85 -20.68
C LYS A 575 23.85 -22.10 -20.75
N PHE A 576 23.12 -21.91 -19.65
CA PHE A 576 21.65 -21.97 -19.64
C PHE A 576 21.03 -20.99 -20.65
N ALA A 577 21.49 -19.74 -20.66
CA ALA A 577 21.03 -18.75 -21.64
C ALA A 577 21.34 -19.17 -23.09
N SER A 578 22.52 -19.77 -23.33
CA SER A 578 22.90 -20.29 -24.65
C SER A 578 22.01 -21.45 -25.12
N PHE A 579 21.51 -22.29 -24.19
CA PHE A 579 20.56 -23.35 -24.53
C PHE A 579 19.23 -22.76 -25.00
N THR A 580 18.78 -21.65 -24.41
CA THR A 580 17.57 -20.95 -24.83
C THR A 580 17.68 -20.42 -26.26
N ASP A 581 18.82 -19.82 -26.62
CA ASP A 581 19.09 -19.34 -27.99
C ASP A 581 19.11 -20.49 -29.00
N GLN A 582 19.80 -21.59 -28.66
CA GLN A 582 19.84 -22.79 -29.52
C GLN A 582 18.46 -23.45 -29.64
N ALA A 583 17.68 -23.47 -28.56
CA ALA A 583 16.34 -24.05 -28.55
C ALA A 583 15.38 -23.25 -29.43
N ARG A 584 15.48 -21.92 -29.41
CA ARG A 584 14.75 -21.04 -30.35
C ARG A 584 15.07 -21.42 -31.79
N HIS A 585 16.36 -21.50 -32.14
CA HIS A 585 16.77 -21.87 -33.48
C HIS A 585 16.29 -23.29 -33.88
N ALA A 586 16.32 -24.24 -32.95
CA ALA A 586 15.82 -25.60 -33.19
C ALA A 586 14.30 -25.62 -33.47
N LEU A 587 13.50 -24.79 -32.79
CA LEU A 587 12.07 -24.67 -33.08
C LEU A 587 11.80 -24.00 -34.43
N GLU A 588 12.51 -22.90 -34.73
CA GLU A 588 12.38 -22.17 -36.00
C GLU A 588 12.78 -23.03 -37.22
N THR A 589 13.72 -23.97 -37.03
CA THR A 589 14.16 -24.93 -38.06
C THR A 589 13.39 -26.26 -38.03
N HIS A 590 12.35 -26.38 -37.18
CA HIS A 590 11.57 -27.61 -36.96
C HIS A 590 12.42 -28.84 -36.55
N ASN A 591 13.62 -28.63 -36.00
CA ASN A 591 14.48 -29.69 -35.50
C ASN A 591 14.12 -30.06 -34.05
N HIS A 592 13.02 -30.80 -33.91
CA HIS A 592 12.51 -31.25 -32.60
C HIS A 592 13.47 -32.18 -31.86
N GLN A 593 14.32 -32.92 -32.58
CA GLN A 593 15.31 -33.80 -31.96
C GLN A 593 16.44 -33.02 -31.29
N SER A 594 16.93 -31.96 -31.93
CA SER A 594 17.88 -31.04 -31.28
C SER A 594 17.27 -30.35 -30.06
N PHE A 595 15.99 -29.95 -30.15
CA PHE A 595 15.28 -29.37 -29.00
C PHE A 595 15.20 -30.34 -27.81
N ALA A 596 14.90 -31.62 -28.07
CA ALA A 596 14.86 -32.66 -27.04
C ALA A 596 16.25 -32.91 -26.40
N GLN A 597 17.32 -32.91 -27.19
CA GLN A 597 18.69 -33.02 -26.68
C GLN A 597 19.05 -31.84 -25.77
N LEU A 598 18.71 -30.62 -26.18
CA LEU A 598 18.90 -29.40 -25.38
C LEU A 598 18.10 -29.45 -24.09
N MET A 599 16.87 -29.99 -24.12
CA MET A 599 16.03 -30.16 -22.93
C MET A 599 16.70 -31.06 -21.89
N SER A 600 17.23 -32.20 -22.33
CA SER A 600 17.98 -33.11 -21.45
C SER A 600 19.27 -32.47 -20.92
N ALA A 601 20.04 -31.80 -21.79
CA ALA A 601 21.27 -31.12 -21.40
C ALA A 601 21.03 -29.97 -20.40
N ASN A 602 19.90 -29.27 -20.52
CA ASN A 602 19.47 -28.26 -19.56
C ASN A 602 19.24 -28.86 -18.17
N PHE A 603 18.56 -30.02 -18.10
CA PHE A 603 18.38 -30.72 -16.83
C PHE A 603 19.72 -31.23 -16.25
N ASP A 604 20.57 -31.83 -17.07
CA ASP A 604 21.86 -32.37 -16.61
C ASP A 604 22.76 -31.27 -16.04
N LEU A 605 22.81 -30.10 -16.68
CA LEU A 605 23.52 -28.94 -16.14
C LEU A 605 22.90 -28.45 -14.82
N ARG A 606 21.57 -28.45 -14.69
CA ARG A 606 20.90 -28.09 -13.44
C ARG A 606 21.27 -29.05 -12.31
N ARG A 607 21.26 -30.36 -12.59
CA ARG A 607 21.68 -31.38 -11.63
C ARG A 607 23.13 -31.18 -11.19
N GLN A 608 24.03 -30.85 -12.12
CA GLN A 608 25.42 -30.54 -11.81
C GLN A 608 25.56 -29.32 -10.88
N VAL A 609 24.81 -28.24 -11.14
CA VAL A 609 24.91 -26.97 -10.39
C VAL A 609 24.28 -27.07 -8.99
N TYR A 610 23.13 -27.73 -8.87
CA TYR A 610 22.34 -27.76 -7.63
C TYR A 610 22.59 -29.02 -6.78
N GLY A 611 23.05 -30.11 -7.39
CA GLY A 611 23.26 -31.39 -6.73
C GLY A 611 21.97 -32.16 -6.47
N ASP A 612 22.11 -33.48 -6.27
CA ASP A 612 20.98 -34.41 -6.17
C ASP A 612 20.08 -34.15 -4.96
N ALA A 613 20.65 -33.66 -3.85
CA ALA A 613 19.91 -33.31 -2.65
C ALA A 613 18.89 -32.18 -2.87
N VAL A 614 19.24 -31.17 -3.67
CA VAL A 614 18.34 -30.05 -3.99
C VAL A 614 17.37 -30.43 -5.11
N VAL A 615 17.81 -31.25 -6.07
CA VAL A 615 16.93 -31.74 -7.15
C VAL A 615 15.83 -32.66 -6.62
N GLY A 616 16.14 -33.48 -5.61
CA GLY A 616 15.20 -34.37 -4.95
C GLY A 616 15.01 -35.71 -5.66
N ALA A 617 14.94 -36.80 -4.87
CA ALA A 617 14.83 -38.17 -5.38
C ALA A 617 13.58 -38.43 -6.23
N PRO A 618 12.37 -37.95 -5.87
CA PRO A 618 11.17 -38.18 -6.69
C PRO A 618 11.30 -37.57 -8.09
N ASN A 619 11.90 -36.38 -8.17
CA ASN A 619 12.09 -35.70 -9.45
C ASN A 619 13.14 -36.39 -10.32
N LEU A 620 14.24 -36.87 -9.73
CA LEU A 620 15.23 -37.68 -10.43
C LEU A 620 14.60 -38.96 -10.98
N ARG A 621 13.71 -39.59 -10.22
CA ARG A 621 12.99 -40.79 -10.63
C ARG A 621 12.09 -40.54 -11.84
N MET A 622 11.33 -39.44 -11.85
CA MET A 622 10.51 -39.06 -13.02
C MET A 622 11.37 -38.84 -14.29
N ILE A 623 12.54 -38.22 -14.17
CA ILE A 623 13.46 -38.02 -15.30
C ILE A 623 14.03 -39.36 -15.79
N GLU A 624 14.37 -40.27 -14.87
CA GLU A 624 14.86 -41.60 -15.21
C GLU A 624 13.83 -42.40 -16.00
N LEU A 625 12.58 -42.44 -15.52
CA LEU A 625 11.46 -43.09 -16.21
C LEU A 625 11.25 -42.48 -17.60
N ALA A 626 11.28 -41.15 -17.72
CA ALA A 626 11.16 -40.49 -19.01
C ALA A 626 12.24 -40.97 -20.01
N ARG A 627 13.50 -41.06 -19.57
CA ARG A 627 14.62 -41.52 -20.41
C ARG A 627 14.49 -43.00 -20.81
N GLN A 628 14.00 -43.86 -19.91
CA GLN A 628 13.75 -45.28 -20.20
C GLN A 628 12.68 -45.49 -21.29
N HIS A 629 11.78 -44.51 -21.45
CA HIS A 629 10.68 -44.54 -22.42
C HIS A 629 10.88 -43.53 -23.57
N ASN A 630 12.13 -43.36 -24.03
CA ASN A 630 12.50 -42.53 -25.19
C ASN A 630 12.04 -41.06 -25.10
N CYS A 631 11.92 -40.49 -23.91
CA CYS A 631 11.53 -39.09 -23.74
C CYS A 631 12.68 -38.24 -23.19
N ALA A 632 12.79 -37.02 -23.71
CA ALA A 632 13.59 -35.97 -23.10
C ALA A 632 12.75 -35.23 -22.06
N ALA A 633 13.35 -34.86 -20.94
CA ALA A 633 12.62 -34.26 -19.84
C ALA A 633 13.50 -33.34 -18.99
N LYS A 634 12.87 -32.35 -18.36
CA LYS A 634 13.50 -31.39 -17.46
C LYS A 634 12.50 -30.81 -16.46
N PHE A 635 12.98 -29.94 -15.57
CA PHE A 635 12.08 -29.22 -14.66
C PHE A 635 11.38 -28.05 -15.36
N PRO A 636 10.06 -27.90 -15.19
CA PRO A 636 9.33 -26.73 -15.66
C PRO A 636 9.57 -25.50 -14.76
N GLY A 637 9.99 -25.70 -13.50
CA GLY A 637 10.13 -24.65 -12.49
C GLY A 637 11.20 -24.96 -11.43
N SER A 638 10.90 -24.68 -10.16
CA SER A 638 11.80 -24.90 -9.02
C SER A 638 11.96 -26.37 -8.64
N GLY A 639 10.91 -27.18 -8.77
CA GLY A 639 10.89 -28.63 -8.46
C GLY A 639 9.46 -29.16 -8.36
N GLY A 640 9.30 -30.47 -8.11
CA GLY A 640 8.00 -31.14 -7.88
C GLY A 640 7.23 -31.54 -9.15
N ALA A 641 7.71 -31.11 -10.32
CA ALA A 641 7.19 -31.52 -11.61
C ALA A 641 8.32 -31.67 -12.64
N VAL A 642 8.03 -32.43 -13.69
CA VAL A 642 8.88 -32.66 -14.85
C VAL A 642 8.05 -32.44 -16.10
N ILE A 643 8.58 -31.65 -17.03
CA ILE A 643 8.05 -31.48 -18.38
C ILE A 643 8.94 -32.22 -19.36
N GLY A 644 8.33 -32.85 -20.36
CA GLY A 644 9.08 -33.52 -21.39
C GLY A 644 8.38 -33.61 -22.73
N MET A 645 9.09 -34.24 -23.66
CA MET A 645 8.64 -34.54 -25.00
C MET A 645 9.22 -35.88 -25.46
N TRP A 646 8.59 -36.48 -26.45
CA TRP A 646 9.10 -37.69 -27.07
C TRP A 646 10.38 -37.39 -27.88
N ASN A 647 11.36 -38.29 -27.80
CA ASN A 647 12.71 -38.19 -28.37
C ASN A 647 13.15 -39.50 -29.06
N GLY A 648 12.20 -40.35 -29.48
CA GLY A 648 12.50 -41.56 -30.24
C GLY A 648 12.88 -41.24 -31.70
N GLN A 649 13.35 -42.27 -32.42
CA GLN A 649 13.76 -42.15 -33.82
C GLN A 649 12.62 -42.43 -34.80
N ASP A 650 11.71 -43.34 -34.45
CA ASP A 650 10.56 -43.73 -35.28
C ASP A 650 9.28 -43.10 -34.75
N LYS A 651 8.76 -42.10 -35.47
CA LYS A 651 7.56 -41.35 -35.05
C LYS A 651 6.33 -42.24 -34.85
N SER A 652 6.27 -43.41 -35.49
CA SER A 652 5.17 -44.36 -35.32
C SER A 652 5.10 -44.96 -33.91
N THR A 653 6.20 -44.94 -33.15
CA THR A 653 6.24 -45.45 -31.77
C THR A 653 5.83 -44.43 -30.72
N GLU A 654 5.68 -43.15 -31.08
CA GLU A 654 5.43 -42.06 -30.13
C GLU A 654 4.24 -42.33 -29.20
N GLU A 655 3.11 -42.77 -29.75
CA GLU A 655 1.91 -43.02 -28.96
C GLU A 655 2.10 -44.19 -27.98
N LYS A 656 2.76 -45.26 -28.43
CA LYS A 656 3.07 -46.43 -27.60
C LYS A 656 4.06 -46.06 -26.49
N ASP A 657 5.09 -45.29 -26.80
CA ASP A 657 6.12 -44.87 -25.85
C ASP A 657 5.53 -43.96 -24.77
N LEU A 658 4.71 -42.97 -25.16
CA LEU A 658 4.03 -42.09 -24.21
C LEU A 658 3.01 -42.83 -23.34
N LEU A 659 2.31 -43.83 -23.89
CA LEU A 659 1.40 -44.67 -23.11
C LEU A 659 2.16 -45.51 -22.08
N ASN A 660 3.28 -46.11 -22.47
CA ASN A 660 4.13 -46.87 -21.54
C ASN A 660 4.73 -45.98 -20.45
N LEU A 661 5.19 -44.77 -20.81
CA LEU A 661 5.68 -43.78 -19.85
C LEU A 661 4.60 -43.40 -18.84
N ARG A 662 3.38 -43.13 -19.31
CA ARG A 662 2.23 -42.83 -18.46
C ARG A 662 1.99 -43.95 -17.44
N PHE A 663 1.92 -45.20 -17.88
CA PHE A 663 1.71 -46.33 -16.99
C PHE A 663 2.86 -46.49 -15.97
N ALA A 664 4.11 -46.27 -16.39
CA ALA A 664 5.26 -46.35 -15.49
C ALA A 664 5.21 -45.27 -14.40
N LEU A 665 4.86 -44.03 -14.76
CA LEU A 665 4.72 -42.91 -13.83
C LEU A 665 3.54 -43.09 -12.87
N GLU A 666 2.36 -43.42 -13.39
CA GLU A 666 1.14 -43.60 -12.59
C GLU A 666 1.28 -44.78 -11.60
N ARG A 667 1.99 -45.85 -11.98
CA ARG A 667 2.27 -46.99 -11.09
C ARG A 667 3.14 -46.60 -9.89
N GLU A 668 3.98 -45.58 -10.03
CA GLU A 668 4.82 -45.04 -8.95
C GLU A 668 4.15 -43.86 -8.21
N GLY A 669 2.87 -43.59 -8.48
CA GLY A 669 2.08 -42.57 -7.78
C GLY A 669 2.23 -41.15 -8.33
N PHE A 670 2.89 -40.97 -9.48
CA PHE A 670 2.99 -39.68 -10.16
C PHE A 670 1.75 -39.42 -11.03
N VAL A 671 1.37 -38.14 -11.16
CA VAL A 671 0.32 -37.73 -12.09
C VAL A 671 0.94 -37.44 -13.45
N PHE A 672 0.34 -37.94 -14.54
CA PHE A 672 0.77 -37.67 -15.92
C PHE A 672 -0.33 -37.00 -16.72
N MET A 673 0.04 -36.02 -17.56
CA MET A 673 -0.90 -35.37 -18.48
C MET A 673 -0.22 -34.82 -19.75
N ILE A 674 -0.99 -34.71 -20.83
CA ILE A 674 -0.58 -33.99 -22.03
C ILE A 674 -0.90 -32.50 -21.86
N LEU A 675 0.04 -31.65 -22.29
CA LEU A 675 -0.09 -30.21 -22.15
C LEU A 675 -0.91 -29.58 -23.28
N SER A 676 -1.76 -28.64 -22.90
CA SER A 676 -2.58 -27.83 -23.79
C SER A 676 -2.10 -26.38 -23.73
N PRO A 677 -1.44 -25.86 -24.78
CA PRO A 677 -1.02 -24.47 -24.82
C PRO A 677 -2.18 -23.48 -24.68
N LYS A 678 -1.97 -22.37 -23.97
CA LYS A 678 -2.93 -21.26 -23.88
C LYS A 678 -2.35 -20.02 -24.54
N VAL A 679 -3.01 -19.54 -25.58
CA VAL A 679 -2.75 -18.23 -26.20
C VAL A 679 -3.82 -17.27 -25.73
N TYR A 680 -3.43 -16.05 -25.37
CA TYR A 680 -4.37 -14.95 -25.15
C TYR A 680 -4.69 -14.31 -26.50
N GLU A 681 -5.97 -14.04 -26.71
CA GLU A 681 -6.48 -13.39 -27.93
C GLU A 681 -6.03 -11.93 -28.02
#